data_AF-A0A520SY50-F1
#
_entry.id   AF-A0A520SY50-F1
#
_cell.length_a   1.000
_cell.length_b   1.000
_cell.length_c   1.000
_cell.angle_alpha   90.00
_cell.angle_beta   90.00
_cell.angle_gamma   90.00
#
_symmetry.space_group_name_H-M   'P 1'
#
loop_
_entity.id
_entity.type
_entity.pdbx_description
1 polymer ?
#
loop_
_entity_poly.entity_id
_entity_poly.type
_entity_poly.pdbx_seq_one_letter_code
_entity_poly.pdbx_strand_id
1 'polypeptide(L)'
;MNRGFYNSLKVMGMMMSKQLWIWGVVCVGWMGLHSAEALPNKNEQGPARAEHIQKIEAALPDAAPVQVDTPRKILVVTRCEGFVHKSIPTGMAALRLMGEKTGAYEVDETRELSDFTPENLAQYDAVLLLSTTRLDPNEAQRNAMLSFVRSGKGIIGIHAATDNFYTWEAGAKMLGGLFCGHPWTAGCTVQIKLDEPDHPINACFHGESFRIQDEIYQFKDPYSRENQRIINSLDMEDPDTKAVKGGKPGLLQRTDGDFGITWVRREGDGRVFYCALGHNHAVFWNPAVLEHYLAGIQYALGDYRVPDSLSTPLDQLYSLRVEDGQEVRAGIDAFVFRATAEERVAIERQLLEVVEDETATMVGKRYACRMLMHVASAKAVPVLAAFLHDDELGHYVRLVLQGVQVAEADVALVAAFDGADAEQRIGLLGTLGQRRSEQAVPLMAKQLRHRDERVKAAAIEALGNVGSVSAGRVLAKAKVGKKLDDERNVALLRCLPAFEGRDAVNVCKQLLKDKDKNIQMAALLAWVEFDPVAASASVFERLDDADRRVRKTALGLLREFSTPRLISMIDSLRPEDQVLVVDILSARSDEAIRPLLLRLAEHSDASVRAAALRGMGVYGHADFIAFLMNRLDESEAVDALSVMQGDEVNRQLMAGVRQGGEESGRIRCIEMLAARGAFEAKDALLEVARGSWSRENKAAIDALAEVMVAEDFDLYGELIRQTTSKKQIEAIEKSIRSAAVQQRNRAECAAALMRAYDQAEGESKYALLRALGSVGGEDVRALMSRAISSEDAALQDAAIRGLSSWNGLEVADQLLEIAKTAERETHQVIALRGYIRLASGLSDSKQCVQMARKVVAISDRKADLLSIISCVKVHRSRPVMLFLEELLERDEVFTEAAWAVCTVSSHWSLKKESIPLLQRMKKMTKDKKLIDELNNRIKDYSK
;
A
#
# COMPACT_ATOMS: atom_id res chain seq x y z
N MET A 1 -11.41 2.12 -35.34
CA MET A 1 -12.08 1.56 -36.52
C MET A 1 -11.06 0.80 -37.35
N ASN A 2 -11.34 -0.49 -37.65
CA ASN A 2 -10.85 -1.37 -38.74
C ASN A 2 -9.34 -1.44 -39.08
N ARG A 3 -8.71 -2.60 -39.30
CA ARG A 3 -9.15 -3.86 -39.93
C ARG A 3 -8.36 -5.10 -39.43
N GLY A 4 -9.01 -6.27 -39.46
CA GLY A 4 -8.61 -7.35 -40.39
C GLY A 4 -7.83 -8.60 -39.91
N PHE A 5 -8.57 -9.69 -39.67
CA PHE A 5 -8.36 -11.08 -40.15
C PHE A 5 -7.04 -11.84 -39.87
N TYR A 6 -7.12 -13.00 -39.18
CA TYR A 6 -6.58 -14.31 -39.63
C TYR A 6 -6.94 -15.47 -38.65
N ASN A 7 -7.45 -16.59 -39.21
CA ASN A 7 -7.33 -18.02 -38.79
C ASN A 7 -7.80 -18.50 -37.40
N SER A 8 -8.33 -19.71 -37.19
CA SER A 8 -8.65 -20.87 -38.06
C SER A 8 -9.33 -21.95 -37.21
N LEU A 9 -10.47 -22.51 -37.65
CA LEU A 9 -11.01 -23.78 -37.13
C LEU A 9 -12.04 -24.37 -38.11
N LYS A 10 -11.88 -25.69 -38.37
CA LYS A 10 -12.78 -26.63 -39.08
C LYS A 10 -12.82 -26.46 -40.61
N VAL A 11 -12.74 -27.48 -41.46
CA VAL A 11 -13.33 -28.84 -41.50
C VAL A 11 -12.42 -29.65 -42.47
N MET A 12 -11.68 -30.70 -42.10
CA MET A 12 -12.06 -32.09 -41.75
C MET A 12 -12.96 -32.77 -42.81
N GLY A 13 -12.39 -33.19 -43.94
CA GLY A 13 -13.09 -33.96 -44.98
C GLY A 13 -12.16 -34.53 -46.06
N MET A 14 -11.81 -35.81 -45.91
CA MET A 14 -11.74 -36.82 -46.99
C MET A 14 -10.78 -36.58 -48.18
N MET A 15 -9.59 -37.20 -48.16
CA MET A 15 -8.96 -37.86 -49.32
C MET A 15 -7.58 -38.44 -48.97
N MET A 16 -7.45 -39.76 -49.00
CA MET A 16 -6.49 -40.48 -49.85
C MET A 16 -6.56 -41.98 -49.60
N SER A 17 -7.70 -42.57 -50.01
CA SER A 17 -7.82 -43.98 -50.33
C SER A 17 -7.46 -44.18 -51.80
N LYS A 18 -6.24 -44.65 -52.10
CA LYS A 18 -5.88 -45.35 -53.35
C LYS A 18 -4.43 -45.87 -53.26
N GLN A 19 -4.25 -46.98 -52.54
CA GLN A 19 -3.26 -48.04 -52.82
C GLN A 19 -3.51 -49.26 -51.90
N LEU A 20 -4.79 -49.64 -51.74
CA LEU A 20 -5.14 -51.05 -51.52
C LEU A 20 -5.31 -51.64 -52.91
N TRP A 21 -4.41 -52.55 -53.33
CA TRP A 21 -4.62 -53.63 -54.32
C TRP A 21 -3.29 -54.31 -54.70
N ILE A 22 -2.48 -54.72 -53.71
CA ILE A 22 -1.62 -55.91 -53.77
C ILE A 22 -1.61 -56.46 -52.33
N TRP A 23 -1.74 -57.78 -52.15
CA TRP A 23 -1.74 -58.56 -50.88
C TRP A 23 -3.07 -59.12 -50.36
N GLY A 24 -4.09 -59.23 -51.22
CA GLY A 24 -5.28 -60.05 -50.97
C GLY A 24 -5.18 -61.53 -51.34
N VAL A 25 -4.00 -62.19 -51.30
CA VAL A 25 -3.86 -63.60 -51.81
C VAL A 25 -3.10 -64.58 -50.88
N VAL A 26 -2.79 -64.29 -49.60
CA VAL A 26 -2.06 -65.27 -48.74
C VAL A 26 -2.76 -65.66 -47.42
N CYS A 27 -3.92 -65.09 -47.08
CA CYS A 27 -4.52 -65.30 -45.74
C CYS A 27 -5.46 -66.53 -45.57
N VAL A 28 -5.34 -67.61 -46.36
CA VAL A 28 -6.18 -68.83 -46.20
C VAL A 28 -5.39 -70.15 -46.14
N GLY A 29 -4.05 -70.12 -46.14
CA GLY A 29 -3.24 -71.35 -46.18
C GLY A 29 -2.36 -71.54 -44.96
N TRP A 30 -2.95 -71.86 -43.79
CA TRP A 30 -2.35 -72.67 -42.71
C TRP A 30 -3.08 -72.44 -41.36
N MET A 31 -4.37 -72.76 -41.32
CA MET A 31 -4.91 -73.39 -40.12
C MET A 31 -4.39 -74.83 -40.11
N GLY A 32 -3.66 -75.22 -39.07
CA GLY A 32 -3.39 -76.63 -38.80
C GLY A 32 -2.08 -76.91 -38.08
N LEU A 33 -2.13 -76.84 -36.75
CA LEU A 33 -1.25 -77.50 -35.79
C LEU A 33 0.26 -77.18 -35.90
N HIS A 34 0.81 -76.49 -34.91
CA HIS A 34 1.59 -77.14 -33.84
C HIS A 34 1.48 -76.29 -32.57
N SER A 35 1.06 -77.01 -31.54
CA SER A 35 0.87 -76.73 -30.12
C SER A 35 1.78 -75.68 -29.48
N ALA A 36 1.18 -74.96 -28.54
CA ALA A 36 1.82 -74.13 -27.53
C ALA A 36 2.96 -74.85 -26.80
N GLU A 37 4.19 -74.37 -26.96
CA GLU A 37 5.10 -74.26 -25.84
C GLU A 37 4.85 -72.88 -25.22
N ALA A 38 4.21 -72.86 -24.05
CA ALA A 38 4.10 -71.64 -23.26
C ALA A 38 5.53 -71.14 -23.01
N LEU A 39 5.83 -69.91 -23.43
CA LEU A 39 7.04 -69.21 -23.01
C LEU A 39 7.15 -69.32 -21.48
N PRO A 40 8.34 -69.65 -20.93
CA PRO A 40 8.49 -69.79 -19.48
C PRO A 40 7.98 -68.55 -18.78
N ASN A 41 7.15 -68.74 -17.75
CA ASN A 41 6.60 -67.65 -16.96
C ASN A 41 7.75 -66.81 -16.41
N LYS A 42 7.86 -65.55 -16.83
CA LYS A 42 8.96 -64.64 -16.42
C LYS A 42 9.10 -64.50 -14.90
N ASN A 43 8.04 -64.82 -14.14
CA ASN A 43 8.01 -64.74 -12.67
C ASN A 43 8.42 -66.04 -11.97
N GLU A 44 8.69 -67.13 -12.69
CA GLU A 44 9.18 -68.39 -12.11
C GLU A 44 10.70 -68.34 -11.91
N GLN A 45 11.14 -68.23 -10.66
CA GLN A 45 12.56 -68.13 -10.29
C GLN A 45 13.08 -69.28 -9.41
N GLY A 46 12.22 -70.23 -9.03
CA GLY A 46 12.56 -71.30 -8.08
C GLY A 46 12.80 -70.80 -6.64
N PRO A 47 13.13 -71.70 -5.70
CA PRO A 47 13.39 -71.34 -4.31
C PRO A 47 14.75 -70.61 -4.14
N ALA A 48 14.94 -69.96 -3.00
CA ALA A 48 16.23 -69.40 -2.61
C ALA A 48 17.33 -70.48 -2.57
N ARG A 49 18.56 -70.11 -2.90
CA ARG A 49 19.71 -71.00 -2.78
C ARG A 49 19.95 -71.36 -1.31
N ALA A 50 20.33 -72.60 -1.03
CA ALA A 50 20.61 -73.06 0.34
C ALA A 50 21.67 -72.21 1.07
N GLU A 51 22.70 -71.75 0.35
CA GLU A 51 23.71 -70.84 0.90
C GLU A 51 23.12 -69.49 1.36
N HIS A 52 22.13 -68.97 0.62
CA HIS A 52 21.45 -67.74 1.00
C HIS A 52 20.59 -67.95 2.25
N ILE A 53 19.91 -69.10 2.37
CA ILE A 53 19.11 -69.45 3.54
C ILE A 53 19.99 -69.48 4.80
N GLN A 54 21.17 -70.11 4.74
CA GLN A 54 22.10 -70.16 5.88
C GLN A 54 22.56 -68.75 6.31
N LYS A 55 22.84 -67.87 5.35
CA LYS A 55 23.20 -66.47 5.62
C LYS A 55 22.04 -65.69 6.26
N ILE A 56 20.82 -65.92 5.78
CA ILE A 56 19.60 -65.33 6.34
C ILE A 56 19.44 -65.77 7.80
N GLU A 57 19.41 -67.07 8.07
CA GLU A 57 19.19 -67.64 9.42
C GLU A 57 20.19 -67.08 10.45
N ALA A 58 21.45 -66.88 10.04
CA ALA A 58 22.49 -66.30 10.88
C ALA A 58 22.32 -64.80 11.15
N ALA A 59 21.59 -64.07 10.29
CA ALA A 59 21.39 -62.63 10.37
C ALA A 59 20.01 -62.21 10.92
N LEU A 60 19.08 -63.15 11.11
CA LEU A 60 17.74 -62.85 11.60
C LEU A 60 17.75 -62.28 13.02
N PRO A 61 16.92 -61.26 13.33
CA PRO A 61 16.76 -60.77 14.69
C PRO A 61 16.27 -61.87 15.65
N ASP A 62 16.68 -61.77 16.91
CA ASP A 62 16.29 -62.75 17.94
C ASP A 62 14.89 -62.49 18.50
N ALA A 63 14.42 -61.24 18.49
CA ALA A 63 13.10 -60.84 18.97
C ALA A 63 12.55 -59.66 18.16
N ALA A 64 11.22 -59.53 18.15
CA ALA A 64 10.54 -58.38 17.57
C ALA A 64 10.51 -57.17 18.53
N PRO A 65 10.54 -55.91 18.02
CA PRO A 65 10.45 -54.68 18.81
C PRO A 65 9.27 -54.63 19.78
N VAL A 66 8.14 -55.21 19.38
CA VAL A 66 6.96 -55.41 20.25
C VAL A 66 6.48 -56.86 20.14
N GLN A 67 6.05 -57.42 21.27
CA GLN A 67 5.40 -58.73 21.28
C GLN A 67 3.95 -58.59 20.81
N VAL A 68 3.47 -59.54 19.99
CA VAL A 68 2.11 -59.50 19.45
C VAL A 68 1.20 -60.45 20.23
N ASP A 69 0.05 -59.94 20.68
CA ASP A 69 -0.94 -60.74 21.43
C ASP A 69 -1.86 -61.54 20.49
N THR A 70 -1.90 -61.19 19.20
CA THR A 70 -2.74 -61.81 18.17
C THR A 70 -1.90 -62.19 16.96
N PRO A 71 -2.05 -63.41 16.39
CA PRO A 71 -1.36 -63.79 15.16
C PRO A 71 -1.64 -62.80 14.02
N ARG A 72 -0.58 -62.37 13.33
CA ARG A 72 -0.66 -61.45 12.18
C ARG A 72 -0.42 -62.19 10.88
N LYS A 73 -1.13 -61.84 9.83
CA LYS A 73 -0.97 -62.49 8.52
C LYS A 73 -0.68 -61.48 7.39
N ILE A 74 0.35 -61.74 6.60
CA ILE A 74 0.77 -60.88 5.49
C ILE A 74 0.63 -61.63 4.16
N LEU A 75 0.00 -60.98 3.17
CA LEU A 75 0.01 -61.43 1.79
C LEU A 75 1.20 -60.80 1.05
N VAL A 76 2.21 -61.61 0.74
CA VAL A 76 3.42 -61.19 0.02
C VAL A 76 3.22 -61.38 -1.47
N VAL A 77 3.28 -60.28 -2.22
CA VAL A 77 3.11 -60.24 -3.67
C VAL A 77 4.49 -60.24 -4.32
N THR A 78 4.75 -61.24 -5.16
CA THR A 78 6.03 -61.42 -5.88
C THR A 78 5.89 -61.31 -7.40
N ARG A 79 4.73 -60.83 -7.89
CA ARG A 79 4.44 -60.63 -9.31
C ARG A 79 5.15 -59.39 -9.85
N CYS A 80 5.81 -59.55 -11.00
CA CYS A 80 6.39 -58.50 -11.80
C CYS A 80 5.82 -58.55 -13.21
N GLU A 81 5.35 -57.41 -13.71
CA GLU A 81 5.04 -57.18 -15.12
C GLU A 81 6.17 -56.50 -15.89
N GLY A 82 7.06 -55.80 -15.18
CA GLY A 82 8.29 -55.21 -15.70
C GLY A 82 9.51 -56.11 -15.48
N PHE A 83 10.53 -55.54 -14.84
CA PHE A 83 11.78 -56.25 -14.50
C PHE A 83 11.58 -57.22 -13.34
N VAL A 84 12.20 -58.39 -13.43
CA VAL A 84 12.11 -59.47 -12.44
C VAL A 84 13.43 -59.56 -11.68
N HIS A 85 13.43 -59.14 -10.42
CA HIS A 85 14.63 -59.10 -9.59
C HIS A 85 15.02 -60.51 -9.11
N LYS A 86 16.30 -60.87 -9.28
CA LYS A 86 16.85 -62.16 -8.84
C LYS A 86 16.87 -62.33 -7.33
N SER A 87 16.69 -61.25 -6.57
CA SER A 87 16.63 -61.27 -5.11
C SER A 87 15.29 -61.74 -4.56
N ILE A 88 14.21 -61.73 -5.35
CA ILE A 88 12.84 -62.05 -4.88
C ILE A 88 12.77 -63.39 -4.11
N PRO A 89 13.31 -64.53 -4.61
CA PRO A 89 13.28 -65.77 -3.84
C PRO A 89 14.01 -65.67 -2.49
N THR A 90 15.12 -64.91 -2.45
CA THR A 90 15.90 -64.71 -1.22
C THR A 90 15.17 -63.79 -0.24
N GLY A 91 14.53 -62.72 -0.73
CA GLY A 91 13.71 -61.85 0.11
C GLY A 91 12.47 -62.53 0.66
N MET A 92 11.81 -63.37 -0.14
CA MET A 92 10.66 -64.16 0.32
C MET A 92 11.08 -65.14 1.42
N ALA A 93 12.24 -65.80 1.28
CA ALA A 93 12.80 -66.66 2.32
C ALA A 93 13.13 -65.88 3.60
N ALA A 94 13.74 -64.69 3.47
CA ALA A 94 14.06 -63.84 4.62
C ALA A 94 12.81 -63.38 5.38
N LEU A 95 11.78 -62.89 4.68
CA LEU A 95 10.51 -62.48 5.30
C LEU A 95 9.82 -63.64 6.01
N ARG A 96 9.78 -64.83 5.37
CA ARG A 96 9.18 -66.03 5.96
C ARG A 96 9.91 -66.47 7.23
N LEU A 97 11.22 -66.67 7.14
CA LEU A 97 12.03 -67.12 8.27
C LEU A 97 12.08 -66.08 9.40
N MET A 98 12.04 -64.79 9.08
CA MET A 98 11.97 -63.71 10.06
C MET A 98 10.66 -63.72 10.84
N GLY A 99 9.52 -63.86 10.15
CA GLY A 99 8.21 -64.03 10.80
C GLY A 99 8.18 -65.28 11.70
N GLU A 100 8.67 -66.41 11.19
CA GLU A 100 8.74 -67.69 11.92
C GLU A 100 9.64 -67.62 13.16
N LYS A 101 10.84 -67.03 13.06
CA LYS A 101 11.79 -66.92 14.18
C LYS A 101 11.29 -65.98 15.27
N THR A 102 10.68 -64.86 14.89
CA THR A 102 10.28 -63.80 15.85
C THR A 102 8.85 -63.92 16.35
N GLY A 103 8.02 -64.73 15.69
CA GLY A 103 6.59 -64.85 15.98
C GLY A 103 5.77 -63.62 15.62
N ALA A 104 6.35 -62.64 14.91
CA ALA A 104 5.69 -61.36 14.64
C ALA A 104 4.55 -61.47 13.62
N TYR A 105 4.66 -62.38 12.66
CA TYR A 105 3.66 -62.58 11.59
C TYR A 105 3.89 -63.89 10.83
N GLU A 106 2.85 -64.34 10.13
CA GLU A 106 2.88 -65.40 9.12
C GLU A 106 2.78 -64.80 7.71
N VAL A 107 3.30 -65.53 6.71
CA VAL A 107 3.31 -65.07 5.32
C VAL A 107 2.70 -66.09 4.36
N ASP A 108 1.79 -65.61 3.51
CA ASP A 108 1.37 -66.29 2.29
C ASP A 108 1.97 -65.57 1.08
N GLU A 109 2.40 -66.32 0.07
CA GLU A 109 2.94 -65.76 -1.17
C GLU A 109 1.90 -65.86 -2.29
N THR A 110 1.72 -64.77 -3.04
CA THR A 110 0.93 -64.79 -4.27
C THR A 110 1.66 -64.14 -5.45
N ARG A 111 1.38 -64.66 -6.64
CA ARG A 111 1.72 -64.05 -7.94
C ARG A 111 0.49 -63.63 -8.73
N GLU A 112 -0.71 -63.85 -8.21
CA GLU A 112 -1.97 -63.70 -8.93
C GLU A 112 -2.70 -62.43 -8.48
N LEU A 113 -2.84 -61.45 -9.39
CA LEU A 113 -3.60 -60.23 -9.09
C LEU A 113 -5.09 -60.51 -8.82
N SER A 114 -5.61 -61.66 -9.27
CA SER A 114 -6.97 -62.12 -8.94
C SER A 114 -7.21 -62.34 -7.45
N ASP A 115 -6.14 -62.42 -6.64
CA ASP A 115 -6.25 -62.54 -5.19
C ASP A 115 -6.60 -61.21 -4.51
N PHE A 116 -6.62 -60.10 -5.24
CA PHE A 116 -7.05 -58.80 -4.73
C PHE A 116 -8.56 -58.65 -4.80
N THR A 117 -9.26 -59.47 -4.01
CA THR A 117 -10.70 -59.34 -3.74
C THR A 117 -10.94 -58.97 -2.28
N PRO A 118 -12.05 -58.29 -1.94
CA PRO A 118 -12.37 -58.00 -0.54
C PRO A 118 -12.40 -59.25 0.34
N GLU A 119 -12.93 -60.36 -0.17
CA GLU A 119 -13.05 -61.63 0.56
C GLU A 119 -11.69 -62.23 0.87
N ASN A 120 -10.78 -62.24 -0.10
CA ASN A 120 -9.44 -62.80 0.07
C ASN A 120 -8.52 -61.86 0.86
N LEU A 121 -8.71 -60.54 0.77
CA LEU A 121 -7.92 -59.59 1.56
C LEU A 121 -8.33 -59.55 3.04
N ALA A 122 -9.58 -59.87 3.38
CA ALA A 122 -10.08 -59.82 4.76
C ALA A 122 -9.36 -60.75 5.76
N GLN A 123 -8.65 -61.77 5.27
CA GLN A 123 -7.85 -62.72 6.07
C GLN A 123 -6.42 -62.22 6.35
N TYR A 124 -6.03 -61.05 5.83
CA TYR A 124 -4.71 -60.47 6.01
C TYR A 124 -4.77 -59.16 6.80
N ASP A 125 -3.66 -58.83 7.44
CA ASP A 125 -3.44 -57.58 8.15
C ASP A 125 -2.62 -56.58 7.35
N ALA A 126 -1.82 -57.07 6.41
CA ALA A 126 -1.11 -56.24 5.46
C ALA A 126 -0.89 -56.94 4.11
N VAL A 127 -0.72 -56.13 3.06
CA VAL A 127 -0.22 -56.57 1.75
C VAL A 127 1.21 -56.06 1.59
N LEU A 128 2.15 -56.96 1.28
CA LEU A 128 3.56 -56.62 1.06
C LEU A 128 3.92 -56.79 -0.42
N LEU A 129 4.43 -55.72 -1.03
CA LEU A 129 4.94 -55.70 -2.39
C LEU A 129 6.45 -55.93 -2.37
N LEU A 130 6.90 -57.16 -2.65
CA LEU A 130 8.32 -57.52 -2.63
C LEU A 130 8.93 -57.35 -4.03
N SER A 131 9.58 -56.21 -4.27
CA SER A 131 10.27 -55.90 -5.52
C SER A 131 9.40 -56.08 -6.77
N THR A 132 8.08 -55.87 -6.63
CA THR A 132 7.09 -55.93 -7.71
C THR A 132 7.31 -54.80 -8.70
N THR A 133 7.03 -55.03 -9.99
CA THR A 133 7.22 -54.01 -11.03
C THR A 133 6.05 -53.98 -11.99
N ARG A 134 5.62 -52.78 -12.39
CA ARG A 134 4.56 -52.45 -13.35
C ARG A 134 3.24 -53.19 -13.14
N LEU A 135 2.87 -53.50 -11.89
CA LEU A 135 1.56 -54.07 -11.58
C LEU A 135 0.45 -53.16 -12.12
N ASP A 136 -0.49 -53.76 -12.85
CA ASP A 136 -1.65 -53.09 -13.41
C ASP A 136 -2.95 -53.80 -12.97
N PRO A 137 -3.33 -53.68 -11.68
CA PRO A 137 -4.59 -54.21 -11.21
C PRO A 137 -5.76 -53.53 -11.93
N ASN A 138 -6.83 -54.26 -12.18
CA ASN A 138 -8.06 -53.67 -12.72
C ASN A 138 -8.80 -52.83 -11.66
N GLU A 139 -9.86 -52.14 -12.06
CA GLU A 139 -10.60 -51.24 -11.16
C GLU A 139 -11.13 -51.91 -9.89
N ALA A 140 -11.67 -53.13 -9.99
CA ALA A 140 -12.17 -53.87 -8.83
C ALA A 140 -11.05 -54.19 -7.83
N GLN A 141 -9.89 -54.62 -8.33
CA GLN A 141 -8.71 -54.92 -7.53
C GLN A 141 -8.13 -53.64 -6.88
N ARG A 142 -8.05 -52.53 -7.61
CA ARG A 142 -7.63 -51.21 -7.09
C ARG A 142 -8.52 -50.78 -5.93
N ASN A 143 -9.84 -50.91 -6.08
CA ASN A 143 -10.81 -50.55 -5.04
C ASN A 143 -10.67 -51.46 -3.81
N ALA A 144 -10.53 -52.78 -4.01
CA ALA A 144 -10.33 -53.73 -2.92
C ALA A 144 -9.08 -53.39 -2.10
N MET A 145 -7.94 -53.12 -2.75
CA MET A 145 -6.70 -52.73 -2.08
C MET A 145 -6.83 -51.39 -1.33
N LEU A 146 -7.42 -50.37 -1.96
CA LEU A 146 -7.52 -49.05 -1.33
C LEU A 146 -8.46 -49.07 -0.12
N SER A 147 -9.60 -49.75 -0.23
CA SER A 147 -10.53 -49.95 0.88
C SER A 147 -9.92 -50.76 2.01
N PHE A 148 -9.16 -51.82 1.67
CA PHE A 148 -8.42 -52.61 2.66
C PHE A 148 -7.49 -51.73 3.49
N VAL A 149 -6.61 -50.95 2.84
CA VAL A 149 -5.69 -50.05 3.56
C VAL A 149 -6.45 -48.98 4.34
N ARG A 150 -7.38 -48.26 3.72
CA ARG A 150 -8.12 -47.17 4.39
C ARG A 150 -8.95 -47.62 5.58
N SER A 151 -9.29 -48.91 5.68
CA SER A 151 -9.98 -49.51 6.83
C SER A 151 -9.09 -49.74 8.07
N GLY A 152 -7.80 -49.41 8.00
CA GLY A 152 -6.86 -49.57 9.10
C GLY A 152 -5.79 -50.66 8.89
N LYS A 153 -5.78 -51.32 7.72
CA LYS A 153 -4.81 -52.37 7.39
C LYS A 153 -3.54 -51.80 6.75
N GLY A 154 -2.49 -52.63 6.68
CA GLY A 154 -1.16 -52.22 6.24
C GLY A 154 -0.92 -52.40 4.73
N ILE A 155 -0.10 -51.53 4.16
CA ILE A 155 0.61 -51.80 2.90
C ILE A 155 2.11 -51.58 3.09
N ILE A 156 2.89 -52.56 2.65
CA ILE A 156 4.34 -52.56 2.79
C ILE A 156 4.97 -52.61 1.40
N GLY A 157 5.90 -51.71 1.12
CA GLY A 157 6.68 -51.73 -0.13
C GLY A 157 8.15 -51.97 0.14
N ILE A 158 8.73 -52.96 -0.53
CA ILE A 158 10.19 -53.21 -0.50
C ILE A 158 10.76 -53.02 -1.90
N HIS A 159 11.84 -52.25 -1.96
CA HIS A 159 12.65 -51.96 -3.13
C HIS A 159 11.85 -51.44 -4.34
N ALA A 160 11.52 -52.31 -5.29
CA ALA A 160 10.88 -51.89 -6.53
C ALA A 160 9.37 -51.62 -6.39
N ALA A 161 8.80 -51.70 -5.19
CA ALA A 161 7.37 -51.46 -4.96
C ALA A 161 6.86 -50.11 -5.50
N THR A 162 7.71 -49.08 -5.60
CA THR A 162 7.38 -47.78 -6.22
C THR A 162 7.41 -47.78 -7.76
N ASP A 163 7.93 -48.83 -8.41
CA ASP A 163 7.81 -49.09 -9.86
C ASP A 163 6.44 -49.71 -10.18
N ASN A 164 5.37 -49.30 -9.50
CA ASN A 164 4.00 -49.78 -9.72
C ASN A 164 3.01 -48.62 -9.82
N PHE A 165 1.78 -48.89 -10.26
CA PHE A 165 0.65 -47.96 -10.18
C PHE A 165 0.77 -46.66 -11.00
N TYR A 166 1.54 -46.68 -12.08
CA TYR A 166 1.68 -45.55 -13.01
C TYR A 166 0.37 -45.01 -13.58
N THR A 167 -0.65 -45.86 -13.74
CA THR A 167 -1.98 -45.52 -14.27
C THR A 167 -3.05 -45.41 -13.17
N TRP A 168 -2.64 -45.50 -11.91
CA TRP A 168 -3.53 -45.48 -10.74
C TRP A 168 -3.04 -44.45 -9.71
N GLU A 169 -3.48 -43.20 -9.88
CA GLU A 169 -3.04 -42.07 -9.07
C GLU A 169 -3.22 -42.30 -7.56
N ALA A 170 -4.36 -42.85 -7.14
CA ALA A 170 -4.60 -43.13 -5.72
C ALA A 170 -3.64 -44.20 -5.16
N GLY A 171 -3.25 -45.19 -5.97
CA GLY A 171 -2.25 -46.20 -5.58
C GLY A 171 -0.85 -45.62 -5.47
N ALA A 172 -0.47 -44.78 -6.45
CA ALA A 172 0.79 -44.04 -6.41
C ALA A 172 0.89 -43.11 -5.20
N LYS A 173 -0.21 -42.40 -4.88
CA LYS A 173 -0.33 -41.58 -3.66
C LYS A 173 -0.16 -42.46 -2.43
N MET A 174 -0.98 -43.51 -2.29
CA MET A 174 -0.93 -44.46 -1.17
C MET A 174 0.50 -44.95 -0.87
N LEU A 175 1.26 -45.41 -1.87
CA LEU A 175 2.65 -45.86 -1.68
C LEU A 175 3.64 -44.73 -1.37
N GLY A 176 3.32 -43.50 -1.79
CA GLY A 176 4.13 -42.32 -1.45
C GLY A 176 5.15 -41.89 -2.51
N GLY A 177 5.09 -42.44 -3.72
CA GLY A 177 6.01 -42.07 -4.79
C GLY A 177 5.94 -43.00 -5.99
N LEU A 178 6.43 -42.50 -7.14
CA LEU A 178 6.61 -43.31 -8.34
C LEU A 178 8.08 -43.37 -8.73
N PHE A 179 8.56 -44.56 -9.06
CA PHE A 179 9.89 -44.76 -9.63
C PHE A 179 10.06 -43.94 -10.92
N CYS A 180 11.17 -43.21 -11.02
CA CYS A 180 11.59 -42.52 -12.24
C CYS A 180 13.05 -42.77 -12.64
N GLY A 181 13.72 -43.74 -12.01
CA GLY A 181 15.06 -44.19 -12.39
C GLY A 181 15.86 -44.71 -11.20
N HIS A 182 17.01 -45.33 -11.49
CA HIS A 182 17.95 -45.87 -10.49
C HIS A 182 19.37 -45.36 -10.77
N PRO A 183 19.70 -44.11 -10.37
CA PRO A 183 21.02 -43.54 -10.63
C PRO A 183 22.15 -44.38 -10.01
N TRP A 184 21.92 -44.92 -8.82
CA TRP A 184 22.85 -45.82 -8.13
C TRP A 184 22.50 -47.27 -8.45
N THR A 185 23.32 -47.94 -9.25
CA THR A 185 23.11 -49.34 -9.68
C THR A 185 23.51 -50.34 -8.60
N ALA A 186 23.14 -51.61 -8.77
CA ALA A 186 23.44 -52.73 -7.87
C ALA A 186 24.90 -52.85 -7.36
N GLY A 187 25.89 -52.32 -8.09
CA GLY A 187 27.30 -52.35 -7.68
C GLY A 187 27.75 -51.14 -6.84
N CYS A 188 26.91 -50.12 -6.68
CA CYS A 188 27.24 -48.87 -6.00
C CYS A 188 27.16 -49.04 -4.47
N THR A 189 28.13 -48.49 -3.75
CA THR A 189 28.05 -48.34 -2.28
C THR A 189 27.66 -46.91 -1.93
N VAL A 190 26.49 -46.75 -1.32
CA VAL A 190 25.93 -45.46 -0.93
C VAL A 190 25.97 -45.26 0.58
N GLN A 191 25.91 -44.00 1.01
CA GLN A 191 25.76 -43.59 2.40
C GLN A 191 24.30 -43.25 2.68
N ILE A 192 23.71 -43.84 3.73
CA ILE A 192 22.38 -43.52 4.23
C ILE A 192 22.53 -42.69 5.50
N LYS A 193 21.80 -41.58 5.58
CA LYS A 193 21.66 -40.75 6.79
C LYS A 193 20.33 -41.03 7.47
N LEU A 194 20.31 -40.89 8.80
CA LEU A 194 19.07 -40.93 9.58
C LEU A 194 18.50 -39.51 9.67
N ASP A 195 17.35 -39.27 9.04
CA ASP A 195 16.64 -37.99 9.16
C ASP A 195 16.03 -37.82 10.55
N GLU A 196 15.64 -38.95 11.16
CA GLU A 196 15.14 -39.00 12.54
C GLU A 196 15.89 -40.11 13.32
N PRO A 197 17.06 -39.80 13.91
CA PRO A 197 17.90 -40.80 14.57
C PRO A 197 17.21 -41.48 15.76
N ASP A 198 16.32 -40.75 16.46
CA ASP A 198 15.56 -41.24 17.61
C ASP A 198 14.22 -41.89 17.23
N HIS A 199 13.87 -41.94 15.93
CA HIS A 199 12.63 -42.57 15.51
C HIS A 199 12.68 -44.08 15.82
N PRO A 200 11.66 -44.69 16.44
CA PRO A 200 11.79 -46.06 16.95
C PRO A 200 12.10 -47.11 15.86
N ILE A 201 11.65 -46.92 14.61
CA ILE A 201 12.01 -47.80 13.47
C ILE A 201 13.51 -47.73 13.11
N ASN A 202 14.21 -46.65 13.43
CA ASN A 202 15.66 -46.49 13.20
C ASN A 202 16.53 -47.02 14.36
N ALA A 203 15.95 -47.58 15.43
CA ALA A 203 16.69 -47.96 16.65
C ALA A 203 17.85 -48.94 16.38
N CYS A 204 17.70 -49.84 15.39
CA CYS A 204 18.72 -50.80 14.96
C CYS A 204 20.00 -50.16 14.40
N PHE A 205 19.96 -48.87 14.04
CA PHE A 205 21.14 -48.13 13.54
C PHE A 205 21.85 -47.33 14.64
N HIS A 206 21.34 -47.37 15.88
CA HIS A 206 21.96 -46.72 17.05
C HIS A 206 22.27 -45.22 16.87
N GLY A 207 21.44 -44.52 16.08
CA GLY A 207 21.61 -43.09 15.78
C GLY A 207 22.71 -42.77 14.76
N GLU A 208 23.34 -43.78 14.14
CA GLU A 208 24.47 -43.61 13.22
C GLU A 208 24.07 -43.81 11.75
N SER A 209 24.67 -43.00 10.88
CA SER A 209 24.60 -43.19 9.42
C SER A 209 25.35 -44.46 9.00
N PHE A 210 24.88 -45.17 7.97
CA PHE A 210 25.47 -46.45 7.54
C PHE A 210 25.71 -46.51 6.03
N ARG A 211 26.66 -47.35 5.59
CA ARG A 211 26.92 -47.62 4.16
C ARG A 211 26.31 -48.94 3.75
N ILE A 212 25.77 -48.98 2.53
CA ILE A 212 25.20 -50.18 1.95
C ILE A 212 25.48 -50.26 0.45
N GLN A 213 25.73 -51.47 -0.05
CA GLN A 213 25.84 -51.73 -1.49
C GLN A 213 24.51 -52.26 -2.02
N ASP A 214 23.77 -51.44 -2.73
CA ASP A 214 22.47 -51.80 -3.31
C ASP A 214 22.11 -50.90 -4.51
N GLU A 215 21.06 -51.26 -5.24
CA GLU A 215 20.46 -50.37 -6.24
C GLU A 215 19.43 -49.44 -5.58
N ILE A 216 19.60 -48.12 -5.73
CA ILE A 216 18.76 -47.10 -5.10
C ILE A 216 17.94 -46.35 -6.13
N TYR A 217 16.64 -46.27 -5.87
CA TYR A 217 15.67 -45.60 -6.72
C TYR A 217 15.59 -44.10 -6.40
N GLN A 218 15.27 -43.32 -7.43
CA GLN A 218 14.76 -41.96 -7.26
C GLN A 218 13.28 -41.90 -7.65
N PHE A 219 12.58 -40.91 -7.10
CA PHE A 219 11.14 -40.81 -7.18
C PHE A 219 10.69 -39.52 -7.88
N LYS A 220 9.56 -39.60 -8.58
CA LYS A 220 8.79 -38.44 -9.04
C LYS A 220 7.49 -38.35 -8.25
N ASP A 221 6.66 -37.36 -8.59
CA ASP A 221 5.34 -37.16 -8.02
C ASP A 221 4.58 -38.49 -7.89
N PRO A 222 3.93 -38.75 -6.73
CA PRO A 222 3.62 -37.81 -5.64
C PRO A 222 4.61 -37.76 -4.46
N TYR A 223 5.86 -38.23 -4.63
CA TYR A 223 6.87 -38.19 -3.55
C TYR A 223 7.13 -36.77 -3.04
N SER A 224 6.90 -36.54 -1.75
CA SER A 224 7.22 -35.30 -1.04
C SER A 224 7.31 -35.55 0.47
N ARG A 225 8.23 -34.86 1.15
CA ARG A 225 8.31 -34.83 2.63
C ARG A 225 7.08 -34.21 3.29
N GLU A 226 6.27 -33.48 2.53
CA GLU A 226 4.98 -32.94 2.99
C GLU A 226 3.87 -34.00 3.01
N ASN A 227 4.03 -35.11 2.28
CA ASN A 227 3.02 -36.16 2.16
C ASN A 227 3.31 -37.38 3.05
N GLN A 228 4.56 -37.52 3.49
CA GLN A 228 5.03 -38.67 4.25
C GLN A 228 6.22 -38.33 5.12
N ARG A 229 6.34 -39.02 6.25
CA ARG A 229 7.43 -38.85 7.18
C ARG A 229 8.62 -39.70 6.72
N ILE A 230 9.64 -39.03 6.17
CA ILE A 230 10.91 -39.68 5.80
C ILE A 230 11.70 -39.93 7.08
N ILE A 231 12.02 -41.19 7.37
CA ILE A 231 12.76 -41.57 8.58
C ILE A 231 14.25 -41.75 8.31
N ASN A 232 14.62 -42.12 7.09
CA ASN A 232 16.00 -42.11 6.61
C ASN A 232 16.06 -41.88 5.09
N SER A 233 17.15 -41.30 4.63
CA SER A 233 17.34 -40.88 3.24
C SER A 233 18.80 -41.03 2.81
N LEU A 234 19.00 -40.94 1.50
CA LEU A 234 20.32 -40.96 0.91
C LEU A 234 21.12 -39.72 1.32
N ASP A 235 22.37 -39.90 1.72
CA ASP A 235 23.25 -38.79 2.08
C ASP A 235 23.93 -38.19 0.84
N MET A 236 23.35 -37.09 0.34
CA MET A 236 23.88 -36.37 -0.82
C MET A 236 25.10 -35.48 -0.50
N GLU A 237 25.52 -35.39 0.77
CA GLU A 237 26.77 -34.75 1.16
C GLU A 237 27.97 -35.73 1.11
N ASP A 238 27.71 -37.04 1.14
CA ASP A 238 28.74 -38.06 0.92
C ASP A 238 29.29 -37.99 -0.52
N PRO A 239 30.61 -37.82 -0.72
CA PRO A 239 31.20 -37.63 -2.04
C PRO A 239 30.95 -38.79 -3.02
N ASP A 240 30.93 -40.03 -2.53
CA ASP A 240 30.74 -41.21 -3.39
C ASP A 240 29.28 -41.38 -3.81
N THR A 241 28.36 -41.10 -2.89
CA THR A 241 26.92 -41.07 -3.13
C THR A 241 26.56 -39.96 -4.11
N LYS A 242 27.05 -38.74 -3.89
CA LYS A 242 26.85 -37.59 -4.77
C LYS A 242 27.42 -37.79 -6.18
N ALA A 243 28.55 -38.48 -6.29
CA ALA A 243 29.21 -38.72 -7.58
C ALA A 243 28.48 -39.75 -8.46
N VAL A 244 27.53 -40.51 -7.91
CA VAL A 244 26.79 -41.57 -8.62
C VAL A 244 27.76 -42.55 -9.31
N LYS A 245 28.88 -42.88 -8.65
CA LYS A 245 29.96 -43.71 -9.21
C LYS A 245 29.43 -45.11 -9.57
N GLY A 246 29.50 -45.47 -10.85
CA GLY A 246 28.99 -46.74 -11.38
C GLY A 246 27.60 -46.65 -12.00
N GLY A 247 26.90 -45.51 -11.88
CA GLY A 247 25.68 -45.21 -12.65
C GLY A 247 25.97 -44.68 -14.06
N LYS A 248 24.97 -44.70 -14.95
CA LYS A 248 25.11 -44.03 -16.26
C LYS A 248 25.01 -42.51 -16.09
N PRO A 249 25.86 -41.70 -16.75
CA PRO A 249 25.77 -40.24 -16.71
C PRO A 249 24.39 -39.73 -17.16
N GLY A 250 23.85 -38.72 -16.49
CA GLY A 250 22.58 -38.08 -16.86
C GLY A 250 21.31 -38.78 -16.39
N LEU A 251 21.41 -39.74 -15.46
CA LEU A 251 20.24 -40.44 -14.90
C LEU A 251 19.56 -39.72 -13.72
N LEU A 252 20.23 -38.81 -13.02
CA LEU A 252 19.66 -38.09 -11.88
C LEU A 252 18.62 -37.05 -12.39
N GLN A 253 17.36 -37.23 -12.04
CA GLN A 253 16.25 -36.39 -12.49
C GLN A 253 15.77 -35.42 -11.41
N ARG A 254 15.82 -35.82 -10.13
CA ARG A 254 15.52 -34.90 -9.02
C ARG A 254 16.68 -33.95 -8.77
N THR A 255 16.38 -32.67 -8.55
CA THR A 255 17.37 -31.60 -8.34
C THR A 255 17.39 -31.06 -6.92
N ASP A 256 16.43 -31.45 -6.08
CA ASP A 256 16.30 -31.02 -4.68
C ASP A 256 17.24 -31.75 -3.72
N GLY A 257 17.92 -32.79 -4.20
CA GLY A 257 18.84 -33.59 -3.38
C GLY A 257 18.14 -34.50 -2.38
N ASP A 258 16.82 -34.69 -2.48
CA ASP A 258 16.04 -35.51 -1.55
C ASP A 258 15.67 -36.87 -2.16
N PHE A 259 16.18 -37.93 -1.53
CA PHE A 259 15.96 -39.32 -1.94
C PHE A 259 15.69 -40.17 -0.70
N GLY A 260 14.42 -40.23 -0.29
CA GLY A 260 13.99 -41.03 0.84
C GLY A 260 14.32 -42.50 0.62
N ILE A 261 14.92 -43.14 1.63
CA ILE A 261 15.18 -44.57 1.61
C ILE A 261 14.04 -45.29 2.30
N THR A 262 13.60 -44.76 3.44
CA THR A 262 12.48 -45.33 4.20
C THR A 262 11.53 -44.24 4.67
N TRP A 263 10.23 -44.51 4.57
CA TRP A 263 9.19 -43.60 5.07
C TRP A 263 8.00 -44.33 5.65
N VAL A 264 7.29 -43.60 6.52
CA VAL A 264 5.99 -43.98 7.06
C VAL A 264 4.95 -42.92 6.73
N ARG A 265 3.71 -43.34 6.49
CA ARG A 265 2.56 -42.43 6.37
C ARG A 265 1.24 -43.13 6.66
N ARG A 266 0.20 -42.32 6.85
CA ARG A 266 -1.19 -42.76 6.91
C ARG A 266 -1.90 -42.63 5.56
N GLU A 267 -2.72 -43.63 5.25
CA GLU A 267 -3.69 -43.60 4.15
C GLU A 267 -5.07 -44.00 4.71
N GLY A 268 -5.94 -43.02 4.92
CA GLY A 268 -7.11 -43.22 5.80
C GLY A 268 -6.66 -43.60 7.21
N ASP A 269 -7.27 -44.63 7.78
CA ASP A 269 -6.84 -45.20 9.07
C ASP A 269 -5.63 -46.16 8.92
N GLY A 270 -5.29 -46.53 7.67
CA GLY A 270 -4.23 -47.48 7.33
C GLY A 270 -2.82 -46.94 7.48
N ARG A 271 -1.86 -47.86 7.49
CA ARG A 271 -0.43 -47.57 7.68
C ARG A 271 0.39 -48.04 6.49
N VAL A 272 1.25 -47.16 6.00
CA VAL A 272 2.12 -47.40 4.86
C VAL A 272 3.55 -47.41 5.35
N PHE A 273 4.26 -48.51 5.12
CA PHE A 273 5.72 -48.60 5.31
C PHE A 273 6.38 -48.87 3.96
N TYR A 274 7.39 -48.08 3.61
CA TYR A 274 8.18 -48.33 2.41
C TYR A 274 9.66 -48.26 2.74
N CYS A 275 10.45 -49.20 2.18
CA CYS A 275 11.91 -49.15 2.20
C CYS A 275 12.48 -49.48 0.81
N ALA A 276 13.35 -48.62 0.29
CA ALA A 276 13.93 -48.72 -1.05
C ALA A 276 15.02 -49.80 -1.18
N LEU A 277 15.56 -50.30 -0.07
CA LEU A 277 16.58 -51.34 -0.05
C LEU A 277 15.95 -52.69 -0.41
N GLY A 278 16.65 -53.54 -1.18
CA GLY A 278 16.22 -54.90 -1.49
C GLY A 278 16.56 -55.41 -2.91
N HIS A 279 17.40 -54.71 -3.68
CA HIS A 279 17.82 -55.20 -5.00
C HIS A 279 18.77 -56.39 -4.90
N ASN A 280 19.81 -56.25 -4.07
CA ASN A 280 20.87 -57.23 -3.89
C ASN A 280 20.47 -58.32 -2.89
N HIS A 281 20.91 -59.56 -3.14
CA HIS A 281 20.71 -60.68 -2.20
C HIS A 281 21.23 -60.36 -0.79
N ALA A 282 22.34 -59.61 -0.70
CA ALA A 282 23.01 -59.29 0.56
C ALA A 282 22.21 -58.41 1.51
N VAL A 283 21.22 -57.66 1.01
CA VAL A 283 20.33 -56.85 1.84
C VAL A 283 19.49 -57.75 2.76
N PHE A 284 19.08 -58.91 2.26
CA PHE A 284 18.22 -59.85 2.98
C PHE A 284 18.96 -60.73 4.01
N TRP A 285 20.26 -60.54 4.20
CA TRP A 285 21.02 -61.10 5.32
C TRP A 285 21.89 -60.04 6.02
N ASN A 286 21.50 -58.76 5.91
CA ASN A 286 22.08 -57.70 6.71
C ASN A 286 21.28 -57.56 8.02
N PRO A 287 21.88 -57.81 9.20
CA PRO A 287 21.15 -57.81 10.47
C PRO A 287 20.36 -56.52 10.74
N ALA A 288 20.99 -55.35 10.57
CA ALA A 288 20.36 -54.07 10.82
C ALA A 288 19.20 -53.79 9.86
N VAL A 289 19.32 -54.20 8.59
CA VAL A 289 18.21 -54.04 7.61
C VAL A 289 17.05 -54.97 7.91
N LEU A 290 17.32 -56.21 8.34
CA LEU A 290 16.28 -57.15 8.74
C LEU A 290 15.53 -56.66 10.00
N GLU A 291 16.24 -56.13 10.99
CA GLU A 291 15.63 -55.46 12.15
C GLU A 291 14.77 -54.25 11.75
N HIS A 292 15.28 -53.43 10.82
CA HIS A 292 14.56 -52.27 10.29
C HIS A 292 13.27 -52.67 9.56
N TYR A 293 13.34 -53.72 8.72
CA TYR A 293 12.15 -54.29 8.09
C TYR A 293 11.17 -54.81 9.12
N LEU A 294 11.61 -55.55 10.13
CA LEU A 294 10.74 -56.09 11.16
C LEU A 294 9.98 -54.96 11.90
N ALA A 295 10.68 -53.91 12.32
CA ALA A 295 10.07 -52.74 12.96
C ALA A 295 9.06 -52.03 12.05
N GLY A 296 9.39 -51.83 10.77
CA GLY A 296 8.50 -51.22 9.79
C GLY A 296 7.27 -52.06 9.44
N ILE A 297 7.44 -53.39 9.36
CA ILE A 297 6.35 -54.33 9.15
C ILE A 297 5.40 -54.32 10.35
N GLN A 298 5.92 -54.36 11.59
CA GLN A 298 5.09 -54.27 12.79
C GLN A 298 4.38 -52.91 12.92
N TYR A 299 5.00 -51.83 12.43
CA TYR A 299 4.30 -50.56 12.27
C TYR A 299 3.13 -50.70 11.29
N ALA A 300 3.35 -51.23 10.09
CA ALA A 300 2.30 -51.37 9.08
C ALA A 300 1.14 -52.29 9.53
N LEU A 301 1.44 -53.32 10.33
CA LEU A 301 0.46 -54.20 10.97
C LEU A 301 -0.34 -53.53 12.10
N GLY A 302 0.14 -52.38 12.60
CA GLY A 302 -0.49 -51.62 13.69
C GLY A 302 -0.06 -52.03 15.09
N ASP A 303 0.86 -52.98 15.22
CA ASP A 303 1.40 -53.47 16.50
C ASP A 303 2.37 -52.46 17.12
N TYR A 304 3.20 -51.82 16.29
CA TYR A 304 4.21 -50.89 16.76
C TYR A 304 3.78 -49.43 16.58
N ARG A 305 3.36 -48.78 17.66
CA ARG A 305 2.97 -47.36 17.65
C ARG A 305 4.21 -46.47 17.70
N VAL A 306 4.46 -45.78 16.60
CA VAL A 306 5.55 -44.82 16.45
C VAL A 306 4.99 -43.51 15.87
N PRO A 307 5.67 -42.36 16.05
CA PRO A 307 5.25 -41.09 15.47
C PRO A 307 5.05 -41.19 13.94
N ASP A 308 3.84 -40.94 13.47
CA ASP A 308 3.48 -41.07 12.04
C ASP A 308 2.77 -39.82 11.47
N SER A 309 2.59 -38.78 12.30
CA SER A 309 2.19 -37.43 11.88
C SER A 309 3.39 -36.59 11.46
N LEU A 310 3.14 -35.56 10.64
CA LEU A 310 4.12 -34.54 10.28
C LEU A 310 4.36 -33.61 11.49
N SER A 311 5.62 -33.30 11.81
CA SER A 311 5.94 -32.33 12.87
C SER A 311 5.52 -30.91 12.45
N THR A 312 4.97 -30.12 13.38
CA THR A 312 4.64 -28.71 13.14
C THR A 312 5.39 -27.79 14.10
N PRO A 313 5.58 -26.50 13.76
CA PRO A 313 6.17 -25.52 14.67
C PRO A 313 5.44 -25.39 16.01
N LEU A 314 4.16 -25.79 16.09
CA LEU A 314 3.37 -25.73 17.33
C LEU A 314 3.81 -26.76 18.37
N ASP A 315 4.48 -27.85 17.96
CA ASP A 315 5.01 -28.85 18.89
C ASP A 315 6.05 -28.24 19.86
N GLN A 316 6.69 -27.14 19.46
CA GLN A 316 7.63 -26.40 20.31
C GLN A 316 6.96 -25.74 21.52
N LEU A 317 5.63 -25.56 21.52
CA LEU A 317 4.89 -24.97 22.63
C LEU A 317 4.93 -25.84 23.89
N TYR A 318 5.06 -27.16 23.76
CA TYR A 318 5.10 -28.08 24.91
C TYR A 318 6.35 -27.87 25.78
N SER A 319 7.46 -27.44 25.18
CA SER A 319 8.73 -27.20 25.88
C SER A 319 9.08 -25.72 26.05
N LEU A 320 8.23 -24.80 25.57
CA LEU A 320 8.55 -23.37 25.46
C LEU A 320 8.88 -22.72 26.82
N ARG A 321 9.94 -21.94 26.90
CA ARG A 321 10.41 -21.21 28.08
C ARG A 321 10.46 -19.71 27.81
N VAL A 322 10.55 -18.92 28.88
CA VAL A 322 10.67 -17.45 28.79
C VAL A 322 11.91 -17.04 28.01
N GLU A 323 13.00 -17.81 28.18
CA GLU A 323 14.33 -17.58 27.60
C GLU A 323 14.42 -17.96 26.12
N ASP A 324 13.45 -18.71 25.58
CA ASP A 324 13.49 -19.13 24.18
C ASP A 324 13.44 -17.91 23.24
N GLY A 325 14.36 -17.93 22.27
CA GLY A 325 14.65 -16.80 21.40
C GLY A 325 13.53 -16.44 20.42
N GLN A 326 13.71 -15.29 19.76
CA GLN A 326 12.76 -14.77 18.76
C GLN A 326 12.55 -15.72 17.58
N GLU A 327 13.53 -16.57 17.25
CA GLU A 327 13.47 -17.51 16.13
C GLU A 327 12.37 -18.58 16.30
N VAL A 328 12.29 -19.20 17.47
CA VAL A 328 11.24 -20.19 17.83
C VAL A 328 9.86 -19.55 17.70
N ARG A 329 9.70 -18.36 18.28
CA ARG A 329 8.43 -17.61 18.24
C ARG A 329 8.07 -17.17 16.82
N ALA A 330 9.04 -16.74 16.02
CA ALA A 330 8.83 -16.35 14.63
C ALA A 330 8.38 -17.54 13.76
N GLY A 331 8.87 -18.75 14.03
CA GLY A 331 8.42 -19.97 13.37
C GLY A 331 6.94 -20.27 13.64
N ILE A 332 6.53 -20.18 14.92
CA ILE A 332 5.13 -20.35 15.35
C ILE A 332 4.24 -19.27 14.72
N ASP A 333 4.65 -18.00 14.80
CA ASP A 333 3.90 -16.87 14.25
C ASP A 333 3.71 -17.02 12.74
N ALA A 334 4.78 -17.35 12.00
CA ALA A 334 4.71 -17.54 10.56
C ALA A 334 3.78 -18.70 10.18
N PHE A 335 3.80 -19.79 10.95
CA PHE A 335 2.93 -20.95 10.73
C PHE A 335 1.46 -20.59 10.90
N VAL A 336 1.10 -19.89 11.99
CA VAL A 336 -0.28 -19.49 12.26
C VAL A 336 -0.77 -18.40 11.31
N PHE A 337 0.05 -17.38 11.00
CA PHE A 337 -0.38 -16.24 10.19
C PHE A 337 -0.46 -16.53 8.69
N ARG A 338 0.29 -17.53 8.19
CA ARG A 338 0.22 -17.95 6.78
C ARG A 338 -0.82 -19.04 6.52
N ALA A 339 -1.47 -19.55 7.57
CA ALA A 339 -2.44 -20.61 7.46
C ALA A 339 -3.66 -20.22 6.61
N THR A 340 -3.98 -21.09 5.66
CA THR A 340 -5.23 -21.10 4.88
C THR A 340 -6.45 -21.36 5.77
N ALA A 341 -7.66 -21.18 5.22
CA ALA A 341 -8.89 -21.39 5.99
C ALA A 341 -9.03 -22.84 6.48
N GLU A 342 -8.62 -23.81 5.65
CA GLU A 342 -8.64 -25.23 5.97
C GLU A 342 -7.62 -25.60 7.05
N GLU A 343 -6.40 -25.07 6.96
CA GLU A 343 -5.32 -25.31 7.94
C GLU A 343 -5.64 -24.72 9.32
N ARG A 344 -6.34 -23.58 9.36
CA ARG A 344 -6.73 -22.93 10.63
C ARG A 344 -7.55 -23.84 11.53
N VAL A 345 -8.35 -24.75 10.97
CA VAL A 345 -9.15 -25.69 11.77
C VAL A 345 -8.24 -26.70 12.49
N ALA A 346 -7.21 -27.20 11.81
CA ALA A 346 -6.24 -28.12 12.41
C ALA A 346 -5.35 -27.40 13.43
N ILE A 347 -4.92 -26.17 13.12
CA ILE A 347 -4.13 -25.31 14.00
C ILE A 347 -4.92 -24.94 15.26
N GLU A 348 -6.18 -24.53 15.14
CA GLU A 348 -7.06 -24.26 16.28
C GLU A 348 -7.11 -25.47 17.21
N ARG A 349 -7.36 -26.66 16.66
CA ARG A 349 -7.40 -27.90 17.45
C ARG A 349 -6.09 -28.14 18.20
N GLN A 350 -4.95 -28.06 17.52
CA GLN A 350 -3.64 -28.30 18.14
C GLN A 350 -3.32 -27.25 19.22
N LEU A 351 -3.69 -25.99 19.03
CA LEU A 351 -3.50 -24.95 20.05
C LEU A 351 -4.40 -25.14 21.27
N LEU A 352 -5.64 -25.62 21.09
CA LEU A 352 -6.52 -25.97 22.21
C LEU A 352 -5.97 -27.15 23.00
N GLU A 353 -5.47 -28.19 22.31
CA GLU A 353 -4.78 -29.32 22.94
C GLU A 353 -3.62 -28.84 23.82
N VAL A 354 -2.78 -27.92 23.34
CA VAL A 354 -1.69 -27.33 24.14
C VAL A 354 -2.20 -26.60 25.40
N VAL A 355 -3.32 -25.88 25.31
CA VAL A 355 -3.92 -25.18 26.47
C VAL A 355 -4.40 -26.18 27.52
N GLU A 356 -5.05 -27.26 27.09
CA GLU A 356 -5.60 -28.29 27.98
C GLU A 356 -4.52 -29.20 28.57
N ASP A 357 -3.45 -29.50 27.84
CA ASP A 357 -2.46 -30.50 28.21
C ASP A 357 -1.62 -30.09 29.44
N GLU A 358 -1.55 -30.97 30.46
CA GLU A 358 -0.82 -30.71 31.71
C GLU A 358 0.70 -30.70 31.55
N THR A 359 1.24 -31.34 30.50
CA THR A 359 2.68 -31.40 30.20
C THR A 359 3.19 -30.15 29.50
N ALA A 360 2.31 -29.37 28.85
CA ALA A 360 2.68 -28.12 28.21
C ALA A 360 3.06 -27.06 29.25
N THR A 361 4.15 -26.32 29.00
CA THR A 361 4.58 -25.25 29.90
C THR A 361 3.55 -24.11 29.96
N MET A 362 3.49 -23.41 31.08
CA MET A 362 2.62 -22.23 31.20
C MET A 362 2.94 -21.13 30.18
N VAL A 363 4.22 -20.97 29.81
CA VAL A 363 4.63 -20.03 28.76
C VAL A 363 4.05 -20.48 27.41
N GLY A 364 4.12 -21.78 27.12
CA GLY A 364 3.49 -22.42 25.96
C GLY A 364 1.98 -22.17 25.92
N LYS A 365 1.26 -22.40 27.02
CA LYS A 365 -0.19 -22.17 27.13
C LYS A 365 -0.58 -20.71 26.90
N ARG A 366 0.13 -19.75 27.50
CA ARG A 366 -0.12 -18.32 27.28
C ARG A 366 0.15 -17.93 25.83
N TYR A 367 1.19 -18.48 25.21
CA TYR A 367 1.49 -18.26 23.80
C TYR A 367 0.44 -18.91 22.89
N ALA A 368 -0.05 -20.09 23.24
CA ALA A 368 -1.14 -20.77 22.55
C ALA A 368 -2.41 -19.93 22.57
N CYS A 369 -2.80 -19.38 23.73
CA CYS A 369 -3.90 -18.40 23.83
C CYS A 369 -3.66 -17.18 22.93
N ARG A 370 -2.42 -16.67 22.87
CA ARG A 370 -2.10 -15.55 21.97
C ARG A 370 -2.32 -15.93 20.49
N MET A 371 -1.92 -17.13 20.08
CA MET A 371 -2.16 -17.62 18.72
C MET A 371 -3.64 -17.89 18.45
N LEU A 372 -4.38 -18.41 19.44
CA LEU A 372 -5.81 -18.64 19.36
C LEU A 372 -6.59 -17.34 19.09
N MET A 373 -6.13 -16.17 19.52
CA MET A 373 -6.77 -14.90 19.14
C MET A 373 -6.91 -14.70 17.62
N HIS A 374 -6.11 -15.40 16.80
CA HIS A 374 -6.11 -15.29 15.34
C HIS A 374 -6.90 -16.39 14.62
N VAL A 375 -7.15 -17.51 15.29
CA VAL A 375 -7.72 -18.71 14.66
C VAL A 375 -8.93 -19.30 15.39
N ALA A 376 -9.21 -18.86 16.62
CA ALA A 376 -10.27 -19.42 17.44
C ALA A 376 -11.66 -19.19 16.82
N SER A 377 -12.46 -20.24 16.85
CA SER A 377 -13.83 -20.30 16.37
C SER A 377 -14.79 -20.58 17.53
N ALA A 378 -16.06 -20.84 17.21
CA ALA A 378 -17.06 -21.25 18.21
C ALA A 378 -16.64 -22.51 19.00
N LYS A 379 -15.82 -23.38 18.39
CA LYS A 379 -15.38 -24.64 19.00
C LYS A 379 -14.44 -24.44 20.19
N ALA A 380 -13.69 -23.34 20.21
CA ALA A 380 -12.81 -22.99 21.32
C ALA A 380 -13.58 -22.58 22.59
N VAL A 381 -14.80 -22.08 22.47
CA VAL A 381 -15.57 -21.51 23.59
C VAL A 381 -15.76 -22.48 24.76
N PRO A 382 -16.27 -23.72 24.60
CA PRO A 382 -16.46 -24.64 25.71
C PRO A 382 -15.15 -25.04 26.40
N VAL A 383 -14.07 -25.20 25.64
CA VAL A 383 -12.74 -25.54 26.17
C VAL A 383 -12.19 -24.38 27.02
N LEU A 384 -12.18 -23.19 26.44
CA LEU A 384 -11.62 -22.00 27.06
C LEU A 384 -12.45 -21.52 28.28
N ALA A 385 -13.76 -21.77 28.30
CA ALA A 385 -14.63 -21.41 29.42
C ALA A 385 -14.18 -22.03 30.75
N ALA A 386 -13.59 -23.24 30.72
CA ALA A 386 -13.09 -23.92 31.91
C ALA A 386 -11.96 -23.16 32.62
N PHE A 387 -11.26 -22.28 31.91
CA PHE A 387 -10.10 -21.53 32.40
C PHE A 387 -10.42 -20.07 32.75
N LEU A 388 -11.69 -19.64 32.71
CA LEU A 388 -12.07 -18.25 32.98
C LEU A 388 -11.79 -17.77 34.41
N HIS A 389 -11.80 -18.70 35.37
CA HIS A 389 -11.48 -18.47 36.78
C HIS A 389 -10.01 -18.77 37.13
N ASP A 390 -9.20 -19.20 36.15
CA ASP A 390 -7.78 -19.48 36.37
C ASP A 390 -7.01 -18.16 36.56
N ASP A 391 -6.20 -18.09 37.63
CA ASP A 391 -5.46 -16.87 37.98
C ASP A 391 -4.34 -16.54 36.98
N GLU A 392 -3.81 -17.55 36.28
CA GLU A 392 -2.72 -17.38 35.32
C GLU A 392 -3.19 -17.27 33.88
N LEU A 393 -4.20 -18.05 33.50
CA LEU A 393 -4.72 -18.14 32.14
C LEU A 393 -5.99 -17.33 31.91
N GLY A 394 -6.77 -17.02 32.95
CA GLY A 394 -8.08 -16.39 32.82
C GLY A 394 -8.06 -15.05 32.07
N HIS A 395 -7.00 -14.26 32.23
CA HIS A 395 -6.83 -13.03 31.44
C HIS A 395 -6.64 -13.31 29.94
N TYR A 396 -5.79 -14.27 29.58
CA TYR A 396 -5.51 -14.63 28.19
C TYR A 396 -6.74 -15.25 27.52
N VAL A 397 -7.44 -16.12 28.23
CA VAL A 397 -8.71 -16.73 27.82
C VAL A 397 -9.75 -15.66 27.51
N ARG A 398 -9.90 -14.66 28.39
CA ARG A 398 -10.82 -13.53 28.16
C ARG A 398 -10.44 -12.73 26.90
N LEU A 399 -9.15 -12.55 26.61
CA LEU A 399 -8.71 -11.89 25.37
C LEU A 399 -9.06 -12.69 24.12
N VAL A 400 -8.89 -14.02 24.16
CA VAL A 400 -9.34 -14.91 23.07
C VAL A 400 -10.84 -14.78 22.88
N LEU A 401 -11.62 -14.98 23.94
CA LEU A 401 -13.08 -14.89 23.87
C LEU A 401 -13.57 -13.49 23.51
N GLN A 402 -12.82 -12.42 23.77
CA GLN A 402 -13.15 -11.08 23.28
C GLN A 402 -13.23 -11.04 21.74
N GLY A 403 -12.33 -11.76 21.06
CA GLY A 403 -12.25 -11.82 19.60
C GLY A 403 -13.27 -12.75 18.94
N VAL A 404 -13.70 -13.82 19.62
CA VAL A 404 -14.62 -14.83 19.05
C VAL A 404 -16.05 -14.29 18.92
N GLN A 405 -16.45 -13.85 17.73
CA GLN A 405 -17.75 -13.19 17.47
C GLN A 405 -18.96 -14.15 17.42
N VAL A 406 -19.17 -14.94 18.47
CA VAL A 406 -20.34 -15.84 18.62
C VAL A 406 -21.06 -15.61 19.95
N ALA A 407 -22.36 -15.92 20.00
CA ALA A 407 -23.20 -15.64 21.17
C ALA A 407 -22.85 -16.54 22.38
N GLU A 408 -22.38 -17.75 22.12
CA GLU A 408 -21.96 -18.73 23.11
C GLU A 408 -20.82 -18.19 23.99
N ALA A 409 -19.94 -17.35 23.44
CA ALA A 409 -18.88 -16.70 24.21
C ALA A 409 -19.43 -15.70 25.23
N ASP A 410 -20.48 -14.95 24.89
CA ASP A 410 -21.16 -14.08 25.87
C ASP A 410 -21.84 -14.90 26.96
N VAL A 411 -22.43 -16.04 26.61
CA VAL A 411 -23.08 -16.95 27.58
C VAL A 411 -22.05 -17.49 28.57
N ALA A 412 -20.90 -17.96 28.07
CA ALA A 412 -19.80 -18.45 28.92
C ALA A 412 -19.26 -17.35 29.85
N LEU A 413 -19.03 -16.15 29.32
CA LEU A 413 -18.55 -15.01 30.11
C LEU A 413 -19.57 -14.54 31.17
N VAL A 414 -20.86 -14.57 30.85
CA VAL A 414 -21.95 -14.26 31.80
C VAL A 414 -22.03 -15.32 32.90
N ALA A 415 -21.89 -16.61 32.55
CA ALA A 415 -21.89 -17.71 33.51
C ALA A 415 -20.72 -17.62 34.49
N ALA A 416 -19.54 -17.20 34.02
CA ALA A 416 -18.34 -17.02 34.84
C ALA A 416 -18.44 -15.88 35.88
N PHE A 417 -19.55 -15.14 35.97
CA PHE A 417 -19.78 -14.24 37.11
C PHE A 417 -20.16 -14.98 38.40
N ASP A 418 -20.65 -16.21 38.29
CA ASP A 418 -20.85 -17.06 39.46
C ASP A 418 -19.49 -17.50 40.01
N GLY A 419 -19.30 -17.44 41.33
CA GLY A 419 -18.00 -17.72 41.95
C GLY A 419 -16.88 -16.68 41.72
N ALA A 420 -17.03 -15.73 40.79
CA ALA A 420 -15.98 -14.73 40.52
C ALA A 420 -15.77 -13.72 41.66
N ASP A 421 -14.50 -13.40 41.93
CA ASP A 421 -14.09 -12.35 42.85
C ASP A 421 -14.18 -10.93 42.22
N ALA A 422 -13.68 -9.91 42.94
CA ALA A 422 -13.75 -8.53 42.45
C ALA A 422 -12.86 -8.27 41.20
N GLU A 423 -11.67 -8.86 41.14
CA GLU A 423 -10.73 -8.67 40.02
C GLU A 423 -11.22 -9.40 38.77
N GLN A 424 -11.68 -10.64 38.93
CA GLN A 424 -12.28 -11.44 37.88
C GLN A 424 -13.53 -10.77 37.32
N ARG A 425 -14.41 -10.21 38.18
CA ARG A 425 -15.58 -9.44 37.74
C ARG A 425 -15.21 -8.22 36.90
N ILE A 426 -14.16 -7.48 37.28
CA ILE A 426 -13.69 -6.33 36.49
C ILE A 426 -13.24 -6.79 35.11
N GLY A 427 -12.45 -7.88 35.04
CA GLY A 427 -12.01 -8.48 33.78
C GLY A 427 -13.18 -8.92 32.89
N LEU A 428 -14.16 -9.63 33.46
CA LEU A 428 -15.34 -10.10 32.74
C LEU A 428 -16.23 -8.95 32.24
N LEU A 429 -16.43 -7.90 33.07
CA LEU A 429 -17.14 -6.68 32.67
C LEU A 429 -16.45 -6.00 31.49
N GLY A 430 -15.12 -5.86 31.56
CA GLY A 430 -14.32 -5.30 30.48
C GLY A 430 -14.50 -6.07 29.17
N THR A 431 -14.37 -7.40 29.21
CA THR A 431 -14.52 -8.25 28.02
C THR A 431 -15.93 -8.19 27.44
N LEU A 432 -16.99 -8.30 28.26
CA LEU A 432 -18.37 -8.20 27.79
C LEU A 432 -18.72 -6.81 27.24
N GLY A 433 -18.15 -5.75 27.82
CA GLY A 433 -18.26 -4.39 27.31
C GLY A 433 -17.64 -4.24 25.92
N GLN A 434 -16.40 -4.74 25.73
CA GLN A 434 -15.71 -4.68 24.43
C GLN A 434 -16.39 -5.51 23.35
N ARG A 435 -16.99 -6.65 23.74
CA ARG A 435 -17.83 -7.48 22.88
C ARG A 435 -19.19 -6.85 22.55
N ARG A 436 -19.54 -5.74 23.22
CA ARG A 436 -20.84 -5.05 23.10
C ARG A 436 -22.03 -5.96 23.38
N SER A 437 -21.92 -6.81 24.39
CA SER A 437 -22.92 -7.82 24.71
C SER A 437 -24.23 -7.22 25.24
N GLU A 438 -25.25 -7.14 24.39
CA GLU A 438 -26.59 -6.65 24.77
C GLU A 438 -27.24 -7.55 25.82
N GLN A 439 -27.07 -8.88 25.72
CA GLN A 439 -27.62 -9.83 26.68
C GLN A 439 -27.02 -9.70 28.09
N ALA A 440 -25.82 -9.12 28.21
CA ALA A 440 -25.16 -8.90 29.49
C ALA A 440 -25.61 -7.61 30.21
N VAL A 441 -26.36 -6.72 29.55
CA VAL A 441 -26.80 -5.43 30.13
C VAL A 441 -27.53 -5.60 31.47
N PRO A 442 -28.48 -6.55 31.64
CA PRO A 442 -29.12 -6.77 32.95
C PRO A 442 -28.15 -7.19 34.05
N LEU A 443 -27.10 -7.94 33.71
CA LEU A 443 -26.05 -8.35 34.65
C LEU A 443 -25.16 -7.17 35.02
N MET A 444 -24.72 -6.37 34.04
CA MET A 444 -23.93 -5.15 34.26
C MET A 444 -24.70 -4.15 35.13
N ALA A 445 -26.01 -3.99 34.89
CA ALA A 445 -26.87 -3.12 35.70
C ALA A 445 -26.91 -3.52 37.19
N LYS A 446 -26.86 -4.82 37.50
CA LYS A 446 -26.75 -5.30 38.90
C LYS A 446 -25.41 -4.89 39.53
N GLN A 447 -24.32 -4.90 38.77
CA GLN A 447 -22.98 -4.57 39.28
C GLN A 447 -22.83 -3.08 39.64
N LEU A 448 -23.68 -2.18 39.14
CA LEU A 448 -23.71 -0.77 39.56
C LEU A 448 -24.01 -0.57 41.06
N ARG A 449 -24.52 -1.61 41.74
CA ARG A 449 -24.80 -1.61 43.19
C ARG A 449 -23.79 -2.42 44.00
N HIS A 450 -22.71 -2.90 43.38
CA HIS A 450 -21.70 -3.72 44.05
C HIS A 450 -21.01 -2.94 45.19
N ARG A 451 -20.49 -3.64 46.21
CA ARG A 451 -19.83 -2.97 47.36
C ARG A 451 -18.51 -2.30 47.01
N ASP A 452 -17.75 -2.90 46.10
CA ASP A 452 -16.46 -2.38 45.60
C ASP A 452 -16.71 -1.30 44.54
N GLU A 453 -16.19 -0.09 44.75
CA GLU A 453 -16.30 1.04 43.81
C GLU A 453 -15.65 0.74 42.45
N ARG A 454 -14.58 -0.09 42.41
CA ARG A 454 -13.88 -0.48 41.17
C ARG A 454 -14.78 -1.32 40.27
N VAL A 455 -15.55 -2.23 40.86
CA VAL A 455 -16.54 -3.04 40.13
C VAL A 455 -17.68 -2.16 39.59
N LYS A 456 -18.13 -1.15 40.34
CA LYS A 456 -19.11 -0.18 39.83
C LYS A 456 -18.56 0.60 38.63
N ALA A 457 -17.34 1.11 38.73
CA ALA A 457 -16.68 1.84 37.65
C ALA A 457 -16.54 0.97 36.39
N ALA A 458 -16.08 -0.28 36.54
CA ALA A 458 -16.01 -1.24 35.45
C ALA A 458 -17.38 -1.52 34.82
N ALA A 459 -18.46 -1.58 35.61
CA ALA A 459 -19.81 -1.77 35.10
C ALA A 459 -20.34 -0.55 34.33
N ILE A 460 -20.02 0.66 34.79
CA ILE A 460 -20.33 1.91 34.07
C ILE A 460 -19.61 1.91 32.71
N GLU A 461 -18.31 1.59 32.71
CA GLU A 461 -17.52 1.54 31.49
C GLU A 461 -18.02 0.46 30.52
N ALA A 462 -18.32 -0.73 31.02
CA ALA A 462 -18.87 -1.82 30.22
C ALA A 462 -20.20 -1.44 29.56
N LEU A 463 -21.13 -0.85 30.31
CA LEU A 463 -22.40 -0.34 29.76
C LEU A 463 -22.17 0.74 28.68
N GLY A 464 -21.22 1.64 28.91
CA GLY A 464 -20.84 2.65 27.93
C GLY A 464 -20.24 2.06 26.65
N ASN A 465 -19.45 0.99 26.77
CA ASN A 465 -18.85 0.29 25.62
C ASN A 465 -19.86 -0.56 24.84
N VAL A 466 -20.88 -1.12 25.52
CA VAL A 466 -22.03 -1.74 24.83
C VAL A 466 -22.71 -0.72 23.93
N GLY A 467 -22.91 0.51 24.42
CA GLY A 467 -23.31 1.64 23.57
C GLY A 467 -24.75 1.54 23.03
N SER A 468 -25.60 0.70 23.62
CA SER A 468 -26.99 0.49 23.19
C SER A 468 -27.99 1.39 23.94
N VAL A 469 -29.23 1.46 23.43
CA VAL A 469 -30.35 2.15 24.09
C VAL A 469 -30.64 1.58 25.48
N SER A 470 -30.56 0.25 25.64
CA SER A 470 -30.84 -0.39 26.93
C SER A 470 -29.77 -0.03 27.95
N ALA A 471 -28.49 -0.09 27.57
CA ALA A 471 -27.36 0.29 28.42
C ALA A 471 -27.41 1.78 28.78
N GLY A 472 -27.71 2.64 27.80
CA GLY A 472 -27.91 4.07 28.01
C GLY A 472 -29.08 4.37 28.96
N ARG A 473 -30.21 3.67 28.86
CA ARG A 473 -31.35 3.85 29.78
C ARG A 473 -31.00 3.42 31.21
N VAL A 474 -30.17 2.38 31.37
CA VAL A 474 -29.63 1.97 32.67
C VAL A 474 -28.76 3.09 33.24
N LEU A 475 -27.79 3.59 32.45
CA LEU A 475 -26.88 4.65 32.85
C LEU A 475 -27.61 5.95 33.19
N ALA A 476 -28.56 6.39 32.37
CA ALA A 476 -29.34 7.62 32.59
C ALA A 476 -30.09 7.64 33.94
N LYS A 477 -30.48 6.46 34.45
CA LYS A 477 -31.22 6.29 35.71
C LYS A 477 -30.34 5.86 36.88
N ALA A 478 -29.05 5.55 36.65
CA ALA A 478 -28.19 4.94 37.64
C ALA A 478 -27.73 5.92 38.74
N LYS A 479 -27.98 5.54 40.01
CA LYS A 479 -27.48 6.24 41.19
C LYS A 479 -26.15 5.63 41.65
N VAL A 480 -25.04 6.12 41.08
CA VAL A 480 -23.69 5.56 41.28
C VAL A 480 -22.87 6.28 42.36
N GLY A 481 -23.39 7.39 42.91
CA GLY A 481 -22.70 8.24 43.88
C GLY A 481 -21.90 9.37 43.24
N LYS A 482 -21.61 10.43 44.00
CA LYS A 482 -21.00 11.67 43.47
C LYS A 482 -19.63 11.47 42.81
N LYS A 483 -18.85 10.48 43.26
CA LYS A 483 -17.51 10.20 42.74
C LYS A 483 -17.51 9.61 41.33
N LEU A 484 -18.59 8.91 40.95
CA LEU A 484 -18.70 8.19 39.67
C LEU A 484 -19.70 8.85 38.71
N ASP A 485 -20.19 10.05 39.06
CA ASP A 485 -21.23 10.74 38.28
C ASP A 485 -20.69 11.18 36.92
N ASP A 486 -19.43 11.65 36.90
CA ASP A 486 -18.75 12.13 35.70
C ASP A 486 -18.48 10.94 34.74
N GLU A 487 -17.96 9.83 35.25
CA GLU A 487 -17.73 8.59 34.50
C GLU A 487 -19.03 8.01 33.93
N ARG A 488 -20.11 8.06 34.71
CA ARG A 488 -21.45 7.64 34.24
C ARG A 488 -21.93 8.51 33.08
N ASN A 489 -21.74 9.83 33.16
CA ASN A 489 -22.20 10.74 32.12
C ASN A 489 -21.34 10.63 30.85
N VAL A 490 -20.04 10.37 30.98
CA VAL A 490 -19.16 10.00 29.84
C VAL A 490 -19.57 8.67 29.21
N ALA A 491 -19.91 7.65 30.01
CA ALA A 491 -20.45 6.39 29.49
C ALA A 491 -21.81 6.58 28.79
N LEU A 492 -22.67 7.45 29.34
CA LEU A 492 -23.97 7.75 28.75
C LEU A 492 -23.83 8.49 27.42
N LEU A 493 -22.87 9.42 27.29
CA LEU A 493 -22.54 10.06 26.02
C LEU A 493 -22.17 9.05 24.93
N ARG A 494 -21.43 7.99 25.27
CA ARG A 494 -21.09 6.91 24.32
C ARG A 494 -22.32 6.12 23.84
N CYS A 495 -23.38 6.05 24.65
CA CYS A 495 -24.63 5.39 24.27
C CYS A 495 -25.57 6.31 23.47
N LEU A 496 -25.34 7.63 23.51
CA LEU A 496 -26.24 8.63 22.94
C LEU A 496 -26.52 8.43 21.44
N PRO A 497 -25.53 8.06 20.58
CA PRO A 497 -25.78 7.77 19.16
C PRO A 497 -26.81 6.67 18.89
N ALA A 498 -27.05 5.76 19.83
CA ALA A 498 -28.03 4.69 19.66
C ALA A 498 -29.47 5.15 19.98
N PHE A 499 -29.67 6.29 20.62
CA PHE A 499 -30.99 6.81 20.93
C PHE A 499 -31.61 7.54 19.73
N GLU A 500 -32.94 7.51 19.65
CA GLU A 500 -33.69 8.22 18.60
C GLU A 500 -34.77 9.13 19.20
N GLY A 501 -35.12 10.17 18.43
CA GLY A 501 -36.25 11.06 18.70
C GLY A 501 -36.25 11.66 20.10
N ARG A 502 -37.39 11.52 20.81
CA ARG A 502 -37.58 12.16 22.13
C ARG A 502 -36.64 11.63 23.20
N ASP A 503 -36.25 10.35 23.14
CA ASP A 503 -35.37 9.77 24.17
C ASP A 503 -33.96 10.34 24.07
N ALA A 504 -33.42 10.51 22.85
CA ALA A 504 -32.14 11.18 22.62
C ALA A 504 -32.16 12.61 23.17
N VAL A 505 -33.20 13.38 22.84
CA VAL A 505 -33.37 14.77 23.31
C VAL A 505 -33.42 14.84 24.85
N ASN A 506 -34.10 13.89 25.50
CA ASN A 506 -34.17 13.86 26.96
C ASN A 506 -32.80 13.59 27.60
N VAL A 507 -32.02 12.67 27.03
CA VAL A 507 -30.65 12.40 27.48
C VAL A 507 -29.75 13.61 27.25
N CYS A 508 -29.81 14.27 26.09
CA CYS A 508 -29.08 15.51 25.84
C CYS A 508 -29.43 16.59 26.86
N LYS A 509 -30.73 16.82 27.13
CA LYS A 509 -31.19 17.78 28.15
C LYS A 509 -30.71 17.45 29.56
N GLN A 510 -30.57 16.17 29.89
CA GLN A 510 -29.98 15.74 31.16
C GLN A 510 -28.49 16.09 31.21
N LEU A 511 -27.73 15.74 30.17
CA LEU A 511 -26.28 15.96 30.09
C LEU A 511 -25.91 17.45 29.97
N LEU A 512 -26.78 18.29 29.40
CA LEU A 512 -26.58 19.74 29.36
C LEU A 512 -26.61 20.41 30.75
N LYS A 513 -27.10 19.72 31.79
CA LYS A 513 -27.10 20.19 33.18
C LYS A 513 -25.86 19.74 33.96
N ASP A 514 -24.95 18.99 33.33
CA ASP A 514 -23.71 18.56 33.95
C ASP A 514 -22.84 19.76 34.37
N LYS A 515 -21.98 19.61 35.37
CA LYS A 515 -21.03 20.66 35.80
C LYS A 515 -19.86 20.79 34.81
N ASP A 516 -19.49 19.72 34.11
CA ASP A 516 -18.40 19.69 33.15
C ASP A 516 -18.86 20.27 31.80
N LYS A 517 -18.22 21.37 31.41
CA LYS A 517 -18.46 22.05 30.14
C LYS A 517 -18.19 21.15 28.92
N ASN A 518 -17.28 20.19 29.01
CA ASN A 518 -17.00 19.24 27.92
C ASN A 518 -18.20 18.33 27.67
N ILE A 519 -18.84 17.84 28.74
CA ILE A 519 -20.06 17.02 28.65
C ILE A 519 -21.22 17.86 28.09
N GLN A 520 -21.36 19.11 28.54
CA GLN A 520 -22.37 20.02 28.00
C GLN A 520 -22.16 20.27 26.49
N MET A 521 -20.93 20.53 26.04
CA MET A 521 -20.62 20.77 24.63
C MET A 521 -20.92 19.51 23.79
N ALA A 522 -20.50 18.33 24.24
CA ALA A 522 -20.77 17.07 23.56
C ALA A 522 -22.28 16.78 23.44
N ALA A 523 -23.05 17.03 24.52
CA ALA A 523 -24.50 16.88 24.50
C ALA A 523 -25.19 17.88 23.57
N LEU A 524 -24.67 19.11 23.47
CA LEU A 524 -25.19 20.14 22.57
C LEU A 524 -24.97 19.76 21.10
N LEU A 525 -23.75 19.30 20.77
CA LEU A 525 -23.40 18.82 19.43
C LEU A 525 -24.33 17.69 19.01
N ALA A 526 -24.46 16.67 19.87
CA ALA A 526 -25.34 15.53 19.62
C ALA A 526 -26.82 15.96 19.45
N TRP A 527 -27.32 16.89 20.26
CA TRP A 527 -28.72 17.34 20.11
C TRP A 527 -28.96 18.05 18.77
N VAL A 528 -28.03 18.89 18.31
CA VAL A 528 -28.17 19.55 17.00
C VAL A 528 -28.20 18.54 15.86
N GLU A 529 -27.40 17.47 15.94
CA GLU A 529 -27.38 16.40 14.94
C GLU A 529 -28.75 15.68 14.84
N PHE A 530 -29.40 15.39 15.96
CA PHE A 530 -30.70 14.70 15.97
C PHE A 530 -31.89 15.59 15.66
N ASP A 531 -31.94 16.80 16.23
CA ASP A 531 -33.06 17.73 16.12
C ASP A 531 -32.58 19.18 16.23
N PRO A 532 -32.08 19.76 15.12
CA PRO A 532 -31.54 21.13 15.12
C PRO A 532 -32.62 22.15 15.49
N VAL A 533 -33.89 21.91 15.14
CA VAL A 533 -34.98 22.84 15.47
C VAL A 533 -35.18 22.90 16.97
N ALA A 534 -35.29 21.76 17.65
CA ALA A 534 -35.46 21.70 19.10
C ALA A 534 -34.21 22.16 19.86
N ALA A 535 -33.01 21.87 19.34
CA ALA A 535 -31.75 22.27 19.95
C ALA A 535 -31.47 23.78 19.82
N SER A 536 -32.10 24.45 18.84
CA SER A 536 -31.78 25.83 18.47
C SER A 536 -31.76 26.79 19.67
N ALA A 537 -32.82 26.80 20.49
CA ALA A 537 -32.88 27.68 21.67
C ALA A 537 -31.69 27.48 22.63
N SER A 538 -31.28 26.22 22.83
CA SER A 538 -30.13 25.89 23.69
C SER A 538 -28.78 26.25 23.07
N VAL A 539 -28.65 26.23 21.73
CA VAL A 539 -27.45 26.73 21.06
C VAL A 539 -27.35 28.25 21.17
N PHE A 540 -28.45 28.96 20.93
CA PHE A 540 -28.47 30.42 21.01
C PHE A 540 -28.19 30.94 22.42
N GLU A 541 -28.76 30.32 23.47
CA GLU A 541 -28.43 30.63 24.87
C GLU A 541 -26.91 30.58 25.15
N ARG A 542 -26.20 29.68 24.47
CA ARG A 542 -24.77 29.43 24.68
C ARG A 542 -23.85 30.36 23.88
N LEU A 543 -24.38 31.21 23.01
CA LEU A 543 -23.60 32.26 22.34
C LEU A 543 -23.11 33.32 23.34
N ASP A 544 -23.78 33.44 24.50
CA ASP A 544 -23.43 34.35 25.59
C ASP A 544 -22.82 33.64 26.82
N ASP A 545 -22.47 32.34 26.73
CA ASP A 545 -21.84 31.62 27.85
C ASP A 545 -20.47 32.26 28.21
N ALA A 546 -20.14 32.33 29.50
CA ALA A 546 -18.87 32.88 29.96
C ALA A 546 -17.66 32.08 29.44
N ASP A 547 -17.78 30.76 29.25
CA ASP A 547 -16.73 29.91 28.70
C ASP A 547 -16.58 30.12 27.18
N ARG A 548 -15.41 30.62 26.77
CA ARG A 548 -15.08 30.88 25.35
C ARG A 548 -15.22 29.64 24.46
N ARG A 549 -14.95 28.44 24.98
CA ARG A 549 -15.04 27.18 24.22
C ARG A 549 -16.49 26.82 23.93
N VAL A 550 -17.38 27.04 24.90
CA VAL A 550 -18.82 26.83 24.74
C VAL A 550 -19.38 27.78 23.68
N ARG A 551 -19.04 29.07 23.74
CA ARG A 551 -19.43 30.05 22.71
C ARG A 551 -18.96 29.65 21.32
N LYS A 552 -17.68 29.27 21.17
CA LYS A 552 -17.12 28.84 19.88
C LYS A 552 -17.84 27.62 19.32
N THR A 553 -18.21 26.67 20.18
CA THR A 553 -18.99 25.48 19.80
C THR A 553 -20.37 25.88 19.30
N ALA A 554 -21.08 26.74 20.04
CA ALA A 554 -22.39 27.24 19.65
C ALA A 554 -22.35 28.00 18.31
N LEU A 555 -21.33 28.83 18.08
CA LEU A 555 -21.12 29.54 16.81
C LEU A 555 -20.91 28.59 15.63
N GLY A 556 -20.13 27.53 15.83
CA GLY A 556 -19.93 26.51 14.79
C GLY A 556 -21.22 25.78 14.39
N LEU A 557 -22.11 25.56 15.37
CA LEU A 557 -23.40 24.89 15.17
C LEU A 557 -24.45 25.72 14.43
N LEU A 558 -24.24 27.03 14.26
CA LEU A 558 -25.20 27.89 13.56
C LEU A 558 -25.42 27.45 12.10
N ARG A 559 -24.42 26.82 11.49
CA ARG A 559 -24.49 26.33 10.10
C ARG A 559 -25.53 25.24 9.88
N GLU A 560 -25.86 24.48 10.92
CA GLU A 560 -26.84 23.39 10.88
C GLU A 560 -28.29 23.88 10.92
N PHE A 561 -28.51 25.18 11.19
CA PHE A 561 -29.86 25.74 11.24
C PHE A 561 -30.36 26.21 9.88
N SER A 562 -31.67 26.02 9.65
CA SER A 562 -32.38 26.53 8.49
C SER A 562 -32.28 28.05 8.36
N THR A 563 -32.34 28.55 7.12
CA THR A 563 -32.27 29.98 6.82
C THR A 563 -33.35 30.80 7.53
N PRO A 564 -34.63 30.41 7.58
CA PRO A 564 -35.65 31.14 8.36
C PRO A 564 -35.29 31.24 9.84
N ARG A 565 -34.68 30.20 10.42
CA ARG A 565 -34.30 30.21 11.83
C ARG A 565 -33.17 31.20 12.10
N LEU A 566 -32.13 31.21 11.27
CA LEU A 566 -31.03 32.17 11.39
C LEU A 566 -31.50 33.61 11.18
N ILE A 567 -32.34 33.85 10.16
CA ILE A 567 -32.93 35.17 9.91
C ILE A 567 -33.74 35.65 11.12
N SER A 568 -34.57 34.77 11.72
CA SER A 568 -35.41 35.15 12.86
C SER A 568 -34.64 35.57 14.11
N MET A 569 -33.35 35.24 14.18
CA MET A 569 -32.54 35.43 15.39
C MET A 569 -31.40 36.42 15.21
N ILE A 570 -31.09 36.83 13.99
CA ILE A 570 -29.94 37.69 13.69
C ILE A 570 -29.93 38.99 14.50
N ASP A 571 -31.09 39.61 14.70
CA ASP A 571 -31.22 40.88 15.43
C ASP A 571 -30.97 40.73 16.95
N SER A 572 -31.02 39.50 17.48
CA SER A 572 -30.70 39.21 18.88
C SER A 572 -29.20 38.95 19.14
N LEU A 573 -28.40 38.84 18.07
CA LEU A 573 -26.98 38.53 18.15
C LEU A 573 -26.13 39.80 18.29
N ARG A 574 -24.93 39.65 18.86
CA ARG A 574 -23.91 40.72 18.87
C ARG A 574 -23.41 40.98 17.44
N PRO A 575 -22.91 42.19 17.12
CA PRO A 575 -22.42 42.51 15.78
C PRO A 575 -21.38 41.51 15.23
N GLU A 576 -20.45 41.05 16.06
CA GLU A 576 -19.45 40.04 15.67
C GLU A 576 -20.07 38.70 15.24
N ASP A 577 -21.14 38.28 15.93
CA ASP A 577 -21.85 37.03 15.63
C ASP A 577 -22.82 37.21 14.45
N GLN A 578 -23.38 38.41 14.27
CA GLN A 578 -24.16 38.76 13.09
C GLN A 578 -23.33 38.62 11.82
N VAL A 579 -22.08 39.11 11.81
CA VAL A 579 -21.16 38.96 10.68
C VAL A 579 -21.01 37.48 10.29
N LEU A 580 -20.79 36.59 11.26
CA LEU A 580 -20.69 35.16 10.99
C LEU A 580 -21.97 34.59 10.39
N VAL A 581 -23.14 34.97 10.92
CA VAL A 581 -24.43 34.50 10.39
C VAL A 581 -24.66 35.03 8.97
N VAL A 582 -24.30 36.28 8.68
CA VAL A 582 -24.35 36.84 7.33
C VAL A 582 -23.47 36.01 6.38
N ASP A 583 -22.22 35.72 6.74
CA ASP A 583 -21.32 34.92 5.91
C ASP A 583 -21.88 33.50 5.65
N ILE A 584 -22.50 32.88 6.66
CA ILE A 584 -23.16 31.57 6.52
C ILE A 584 -24.36 31.66 5.56
N LEU A 585 -25.18 32.70 5.70
CA LEU A 585 -26.38 32.89 4.89
C LEU A 585 -26.02 33.25 3.46
N SER A 586 -25.07 34.14 3.22
CA SER A 586 -24.69 34.62 1.89
C SER A 586 -24.20 33.53 0.94
N ALA A 587 -23.65 32.44 1.47
CA ALA A 587 -23.25 31.27 0.69
C ALA A 587 -24.44 30.36 0.30
N ARG A 588 -25.65 30.62 0.81
CA ARG A 588 -26.87 29.86 0.49
C ARG A 588 -27.65 30.54 -0.62
N SER A 589 -28.36 29.76 -1.42
CA SER A 589 -29.16 30.26 -2.56
C SER A 589 -30.64 30.54 -2.21
N ASP A 590 -30.95 30.82 -0.94
CA ASP A 590 -32.33 31.04 -0.49
C ASP A 590 -32.83 32.46 -0.78
N GLU A 591 -34.00 32.60 -1.41
CA GLU A 591 -34.56 33.92 -1.77
C GLU A 591 -34.80 34.85 -0.56
N ALA A 592 -35.07 34.27 0.61
CA ALA A 592 -35.32 35.01 1.85
C ALA A 592 -34.11 35.84 2.33
N ILE A 593 -32.91 35.57 1.81
CA ILE A 593 -31.68 36.27 2.17
C ILE A 593 -31.59 37.65 1.51
N ARG A 594 -32.19 37.84 0.33
CA ARG A 594 -32.17 39.13 -0.39
C ARG A 594 -32.61 40.32 0.45
N PRO A 595 -33.82 40.34 1.04
CA PRO A 595 -34.26 41.47 1.86
C PRO A 595 -33.39 41.65 3.11
N LEU A 596 -32.80 40.56 3.63
CA LEU A 596 -31.90 40.63 4.78
C LEU A 596 -30.59 41.35 4.42
N LEU A 597 -29.93 40.98 3.31
CA LEU A 597 -28.66 41.60 2.91
C LEU A 597 -28.84 43.09 2.62
N LEU A 598 -29.92 43.48 1.92
CA LEU A 598 -30.24 44.90 1.66
C LEU A 598 -30.41 45.67 2.97
N ARG A 599 -31.14 45.12 3.93
CA ARG A 599 -31.33 45.74 5.26
C ARG A 599 -30.01 45.86 6.03
N LEU A 600 -29.18 44.81 6.04
CA LEU A 600 -27.95 44.78 6.82
C LEU A 600 -26.82 45.62 6.20
N ALA A 601 -26.85 45.86 4.89
CA ALA A 601 -25.96 46.82 4.25
C ALA A 601 -26.18 48.26 4.73
N GLU A 602 -27.31 48.55 5.38
CA GLU A 602 -27.63 49.84 6.00
C GLU A 602 -27.50 49.81 7.54
N HIS A 603 -26.94 48.75 8.11
CA HIS A 603 -26.80 48.58 9.55
C HIS A 603 -25.90 49.67 10.19
N SER A 604 -26.11 50.02 11.47
CA SER A 604 -25.30 51.06 12.13
C SER A 604 -23.84 50.64 12.40
N ASP A 605 -23.63 49.35 12.64
CA ASP A 605 -22.29 48.75 12.80
C ASP A 605 -21.59 48.55 11.44
N ALA A 606 -20.37 49.08 11.32
CA ALA A 606 -19.58 49.04 10.09
C ALA A 606 -19.19 47.61 9.66
N SER A 607 -18.94 46.71 10.61
CA SER A 607 -18.54 45.33 10.32
C SER A 607 -19.69 44.55 9.73
N VAL A 608 -20.90 44.76 10.26
CA VAL A 608 -22.15 44.14 9.77
C VAL A 608 -22.48 44.65 8.37
N ARG A 609 -22.36 45.96 8.11
CA ARG A 609 -22.51 46.51 6.76
C ARG A 609 -21.55 45.90 5.76
N ALA A 610 -20.26 45.87 6.11
CA ALA A 610 -19.20 45.31 5.28
C ALA A 610 -19.45 43.83 4.96
N ALA A 611 -19.91 43.04 5.95
CA ALA A 611 -20.28 41.65 5.76
C ALA A 611 -21.47 41.50 4.80
N ALA A 612 -22.49 42.36 4.92
CA ALA A 612 -23.64 42.33 4.03
C ALA A 612 -23.26 42.66 2.58
N LEU A 613 -22.41 43.67 2.35
CA LEU A 613 -21.92 44.04 1.01
C LEU A 613 -21.11 42.90 0.37
N ARG A 614 -20.15 42.32 1.09
CA ARG A 614 -19.44 41.11 0.61
C ARG A 614 -20.41 39.96 0.34
N GLY A 615 -21.37 39.79 1.23
CA GLY A 615 -22.43 38.80 1.12
C GLY A 615 -23.28 38.94 -0.14
N MET A 616 -23.57 40.17 -0.59
CA MET A 616 -24.25 40.44 -1.86
C MET A 616 -23.43 39.95 -3.05
N GLY A 617 -22.12 40.16 -3.03
CA GLY A 617 -21.22 39.69 -4.08
C GLY A 617 -21.19 38.17 -4.19
N VAL A 618 -21.09 37.48 -3.05
CA VAL A 618 -21.12 36.01 -2.97
C VAL A 618 -22.47 35.44 -3.39
N TYR A 619 -23.58 36.05 -2.96
CA TYR A 619 -24.92 35.63 -3.32
C TYR A 619 -25.22 35.88 -4.81
N GLY A 620 -24.63 36.93 -5.40
CA GLY A 620 -24.53 37.09 -6.85
C GLY A 620 -25.82 37.48 -7.58
N HIS A 621 -26.81 38.04 -6.89
CA HIS A 621 -28.11 38.35 -7.49
C HIS A 621 -28.16 39.74 -8.17
N ALA A 622 -28.81 39.81 -9.34
CA ALA A 622 -28.84 41.01 -10.19
C ALA A 622 -29.42 42.26 -9.48
N ASP A 623 -30.44 42.10 -8.63
CA ASP A 623 -31.03 43.19 -7.84
C ASP A 623 -30.03 43.97 -6.98
N PHE A 624 -28.89 43.36 -6.62
CA PHE A 624 -27.84 44.04 -5.85
C PHE A 624 -26.96 44.97 -6.70
N ILE A 625 -26.91 44.78 -8.03
CA ILE A 625 -25.98 45.50 -8.90
C ILE A 625 -26.20 47.01 -8.79
N ALA A 626 -27.45 47.48 -8.92
CA ALA A 626 -27.75 48.90 -8.80
C ALA A 626 -27.42 49.46 -7.40
N PHE A 627 -27.65 48.67 -6.35
CA PHE A 627 -27.35 49.05 -4.97
C PHE A 627 -25.84 49.21 -4.72
N LEU A 628 -25.04 48.29 -5.26
CA LEU A 628 -23.57 48.30 -5.16
C LEU A 628 -22.95 49.38 -6.06
N MET A 629 -23.50 49.60 -7.26
CA MET A 629 -23.04 50.65 -8.19
C MET A 629 -23.19 52.07 -7.61
N ASN A 630 -24.14 52.27 -6.69
CA ASN A 630 -24.29 53.55 -5.99
C ASN A 630 -23.31 53.75 -4.82
N ARG A 631 -22.44 52.76 -4.55
CA ARG A 631 -21.50 52.72 -3.41
C ARG A 631 -20.07 52.39 -3.83
N LEU A 632 -19.65 52.80 -5.02
CA LEU A 632 -18.29 52.55 -5.53
C LEU A 632 -17.17 53.25 -4.72
N ASP A 633 -17.53 54.11 -3.77
CA ASP A 633 -16.65 54.68 -2.76
C ASP A 633 -16.32 53.69 -1.63
N GLU A 634 -17.14 52.67 -1.40
CA GLU A 634 -16.91 51.60 -0.43
C GLU A 634 -16.12 50.43 -1.05
N SER A 635 -14.99 50.06 -0.44
CA SER A 635 -14.12 48.99 -0.94
C SER A 635 -14.87 47.66 -1.06
N GLU A 636 -15.72 47.34 -0.09
CA GLU A 636 -16.49 46.11 -0.03
C GLU A 636 -17.52 46.00 -1.15
N ALA A 637 -18.08 47.12 -1.62
CA ALA A 637 -19.02 47.13 -2.74
C ALA A 637 -18.29 46.88 -4.07
N VAL A 638 -17.08 47.44 -4.22
CA VAL A 638 -16.20 47.17 -5.37
C VAL A 638 -15.77 45.70 -5.40
N ASP A 639 -15.36 45.15 -4.26
CA ASP A 639 -14.99 43.73 -4.14
C ASP A 639 -16.18 42.83 -4.48
N ALA A 640 -17.38 43.16 -3.98
CA ALA A 640 -18.61 42.43 -4.26
C ALA A 640 -18.91 42.39 -5.78
N LEU A 641 -18.94 43.54 -6.44
CA LEU A 641 -19.16 43.62 -7.90
C LEU A 641 -18.06 42.93 -8.71
N SER A 642 -16.82 42.88 -8.20
CA SER A 642 -15.71 42.22 -8.88
C SER A 642 -15.88 40.69 -8.93
N VAL A 643 -16.45 40.08 -7.88
CA VAL A 643 -16.68 38.62 -7.83
C VAL A 643 -18.01 38.17 -8.44
N MET A 644 -18.98 39.09 -8.59
CA MET A 644 -20.27 38.79 -9.18
C MET A 644 -20.15 38.29 -10.63
N GLN A 645 -20.88 37.22 -10.93
CA GLN A 645 -20.89 36.61 -12.25
C GLN A 645 -21.98 37.21 -13.14
N GLY A 646 -21.72 37.24 -14.45
CA GLY A 646 -22.68 37.67 -15.47
C GLY A 646 -22.38 39.04 -16.09
N ASP A 647 -22.88 39.21 -17.32
CA ASP A 647 -22.57 40.35 -18.19
C ASP A 647 -23.29 41.63 -17.78
N GLU A 648 -24.31 41.54 -16.92
CA GLU A 648 -25.06 42.71 -16.45
C GLU A 648 -24.15 43.70 -15.70
N VAL A 649 -23.24 43.19 -14.86
CA VAL A 649 -22.29 44.04 -14.14
C VAL A 649 -21.40 44.78 -15.14
N ASN A 650 -20.87 44.09 -16.15
CA ASN A 650 -20.05 44.73 -17.19
C ASN A 650 -20.85 45.78 -17.97
N ARG A 651 -22.12 45.49 -18.28
CA ARG A 651 -23.01 46.44 -18.98
C ARG A 651 -23.27 47.70 -18.16
N GLN A 652 -23.53 47.56 -16.87
CA GLN A 652 -23.75 48.70 -15.96
C GLN A 652 -22.45 49.49 -15.75
N LEU A 653 -21.30 48.82 -15.62
CA LEU A 653 -20.00 49.49 -15.54
C LEU A 653 -19.69 50.26 -16.82
N MET A 654 -19.92 49.69 -18.01
CA MET A 654 -19.76 50.39 -19.29
C MET A 654 -20.71 51.59 -19.42
N ALA A 655 -21.95 51.48 -18.95
CA ALA A 655 -22.86 52.61 -18.88
C ALA A 655 -22.33 53.70 -17.92
N GLY A 656 -21.77 53.29 -16.78
CA GLY A 656 -21.10 54.16 -15.82
C GLY A 656 -19.86 54.89 -16.40
N VAL A 657 -19.10 54.25 -17.29
CA VAL A 657 -18.00 54.93 -18.01
C VAL A 657 -18.56 56.05 -18.93
N ARG A 658 -19.64 55.80 -19.66
CA ARG A 658 -20.20 56.76 -20.63
C ARG A 658 -21.06 57.87 -20.00
N GLN A 659 -21.80 57.54 -18.95
CA GLN A 659 -22.87 58.36 -18.38
C GLN A 659 -22.68 58.65 -16.88
N GLY A 660 -21.57 58.18 -16.29
CA GLY A 660 -21.30 58.33 -14.86
C GLY A 660 -21.05 59.77 -14.43
N GLY A 661 -21.37 60.05 -13.16
CA GLY A 661 -21.32 61.37 -12.52
C GLY A 661 -19.91 61.99 -12.46
N GLU A 662 -19.29 62.01 -11.29
CA GLU A 662 -17.97 62.63 -11.10
C GLU A 662 -16.83 61.80 -11.73
N GLU A 663 -15.68 62.45 -12.02
CA GLU A 663 -14.48 61.81 -12.61
C GLU A 663 -14.03 60.57 -11.81
N SER A 664 -14.13 60.62 -10.47
CA SER A 664 -13.79 59.52 -9.57
C SER A 664 -14.64 58.26 -9.82
N GLY A 665 -15.96 58.42 -10.00
CA GLY A 665 -16.87 57.31 -10.27
C GLY A 665 -16.61 56.64 -11.62
N ARG A 666 -16.30 57.45 -12.65
CA ARG A 666 -15.93 56.92 -13.98
C ARG A 666 -14.61 56.15 -13.94
N ILE A 667 -13.60 56.67 -13.24
CA ILE A 667 -12.32 55.96 -13.03
C ILE A 667 -12.55 54.62 -12.33
N ARG A 668 -13.40 54.57 -11.28
CA ARG A 668 -13.75 53.31 -10.61
C ARG A 668 -14.39 52.31 -11.56
N CYS A 669 -15.32 52.74 -12.42
CA CYS A 669 -15.92 51.86 -13.42
C CYS A 669 -14.86 51.27 -14.37
N ILE A 670 -13.90 52.09 -14.81
CA ILE A 670 -12.79 51.67 -15.67
C ILE A 670 -11.89 50.64 -14.98
N GLU A 671 -11.47 50.91 -13.73
CA GLU A 671 -10.65 50.01 -12.92
C GLU A 671 -11.33 48.65 -12.74
N MET A 672 -12.64 48.64 -12.51
CA MET A 672 -13.42 47.41 -12.34
C MET A 672 -13.58 46.61 -13.64
N LEU A 673 -13.79 47.28 -14.78
CA LEU A 673 -13.83 46.60 -16.08
C LEU A 673 -12.49 45.92 -16.38
N ALA A 674 -11.37 46.56 -16.02
CA ALA A 674 -10.04 45.95 -16.13
C ALA A 674 -9.87 44.75 -15.19
N ALA A 675 -10.21 44.91 -13.90
CA ALA A 675 -10.09 43.83 -12.91
C ALA A 675 -10.95 42.59 -13.25
N ARG A 676 -12.07 42.81 -13.94
CA ARG A 676 -12.98 41.76 -14.41
C ARG A 676 -12.59 41.17 -15.77
N GLY A 677 -11.60 41.73 -16.47
CA GLY A 677 -11.20 41.30 -17.81
C GLY A 677 -12.33 41.45 -18.84
N ALA A 678 -13.09 42.55 -18.78
CA ALA A 678 -14.26 42.77 -19.64
C ALA A 678 -13.85 43.14 -21.08
N PHE A 679 -13.54 42.14 -21.91
CA PHE A 679 -13.09 42.29 -23.30
C PHE A 679 -14.08 43.09 -24.17
N GLU A 680 -15.38 43.01 -23.89
CA GLU A 680 -16.43 43.77 -24.57
C GLU A 680 -16.37 45.28 -24.32
N ALA A 681 -15.66 45.73 -23.29
CA ALA A 681 -15.53 47.14 -22.94
C ALA A 681 -14.49 47.90 -23.75
N LYS A 682 -13.74 47.22 -24.64
CA LYS A 682 -12.63 47.81 -25.40
C LYS A 682 -12.99 49.08 -26.16
N ASP A 683 -14.15 49.13 -26.81
CA ASP A 683 -14.57 50.29 -27.59
C ASP A 683 -14.86 51.50 -26.69
N ALA A 684 -15.52 51.27 -25.54
CA ALA A 684 -15.80 52.31 -24.56
C ALA A 684 -14.51 52.84 -23.92
N LEU A 685 -13.56 51.95 -23.63
CA LEU A 685 -12.25 52.34 -23.08
C LEU A 685 -11.39 53.08 -24.11
N LEU A 686 -11.43 52.68 -25.39
CA LEU A 686 -10.75 53.37 -26.48
C LEU A 686 -11.30 54.78 -26.71
N GLU A 687 -12.60 54.98 -26.60
CA GLU A 687 -13.24 56.29 -26.70
C GLU A 687 -12.67 57.26 -25.64
N VAL A 688 -12.55 56.81 -24.39
CA VAL A 688 -11.93 57.58 -23.29
C VAL A 688 -10.42 57.76 -23.51
N ALA A 689 -9.73 56.72 -23.99
CA ALA A 689 -8.28 56.74 -24.24
C ALA A 689 -7.87 57.70 -25.37
N ARG A 690 -8.75 57.98 -26.34
CA ARG A 690 -8.55 58.95 -27.44
C ARG A 690 -8.73 60.41 -27.01
N GLY A 691 -9.31 60.66 -25.83
CA GLY A 691 -9.49 62.00 -25.29
C GLY A 691 -8.17 62.71 -24.92
N SER A 692 -8.31 63.94 -24.41
CA SER A 692 -7.18 64.71 -23.86
C SER A 692 -6.61 64.05 -22.61
N TRP A 693 -5.31 64.23 -22.38
CA TRP A 693 -4.62 63.68 -21.20
C TRP A 693 -5.25 64.12 -19.87
N SER A 694 -5.77 63.16 -19.11
CA SER A 694 -6.43 63.31 -17.81
C SER A 694 -6.21 62.05 -16.95
N ARG A 695 -6.67 62.05 -15.68
CA ARG A 695 -6.61 60.82 -14.85
C ARG A 695 -7.51 59.73 -15.41
N GLU A 696 -8.69 60.11 -15.90
CA GLU A 696 -9.64 59.22 -16.57
C GLU A 696 -9.06 58.61 -17.85
N ASN A 697 -8.43 59.42 -18.70
CA ASN A 697 -7.73 58.98 -19.91
C ASN A 697 -6.60 58.00 -19.59
N LYS A 698 -5.77 58.31 -18.58
CA LYS A 698 -4.71 57.41 -18.13
C LYS A 698 -5.28 56.09 -17.61
N ALA A 699 -6.35 56.12 -16.81
CA ALA A 699 -7.00 54.92 -16.30
C ALA A 699 -7.53 54.04 -17.43
N ALA A 700 -8.14 54.63 -18.47
CA ALA A 700 -8.59 53.90 -19.65
C ALA A 700 -7.42 53.25 -20.40
N ILE A 701 -6.32 53.97 -20.62
CA ILE A 701 -5.11 53.42 -21.27
C ILE A 701 -4.51 52.28 -20.45
N ASP A 702 -4.43 52.42 -19.13
CA ASP A 702 -3.96 51.35 -18.25
C ASP A 702 -4.91 50.13 -18.31
N ALA A 703 -6.23 50.34 -18.34
CA ALA A 703 -7.24 49.28 -18.43
C ALA A 703 -7.20 48.51 -19.76
N LEU A 704 -6.87 49.16 -20.88
CA LEU A 704 -6.72 48.50 -22.18
C LEU A 704 -5.71 47.34 -22.14
N ALA A 705 -4.71 47.41 -21.26
CA ALA A 705 -3.72 46.35 -21.14
C ALA A 705 -4.30 45.01 -20.67
N GLU A 706 -5.40 45.03 -19.92
CA GLU A 706 -6.07 43.84 -19.38
C GLU A 706 -7.22 43.33 -20.28
N VAL A 707 -7.73 44.18 -21.19
CA VAL A 707 -8.91 43.86 -22.02
C VAL A 707 -8.63 43.73 -23.52
N MET A 708 -7.43 44.04 -23.99
CA MET A 708 -7.07 43.87 -25.40
C MET A 708 -6.45 42.49 -25.66
N VAL A 709 -6.91 41.85 -26.74
CA VAL A 709 -6.35 40.59 -27.27
C VAL A 709 -5.47 40.84 -28.49
N ALA A 710 -4.77 39.81 -28.98
CA ALA A 710 -3.79 39.93 -30.05
C ALA A 710 -4.36 40.58 -31.33
N GLU A 711 -5.60 40.26 -31.66
CA GLU A 711 -6.33 40.79 -32.82
C GLU A 711 -6.65 42.29 -32.70
N ASP A 712 -6.66 42.84 -31.48
CA ASP A 712 -6.98 44.24 -31.21
C ASP A 712 -5.75 45.16 -31.29
N PHE A 713 -4.53 44.64 -31.51
CA PHE A 713 -3.29 45.45 -31.48
C PHE A 713 -3.19 46.52 -32.58
N ASP A 714 -3.96 46.40 -33.66
CA ASP A 714 -4.07 47.47 -34.66
C ASP A 714 -4.67 48.75 -34.02
N LEU A 715 -5.57 48.60 -33.04
CA LEU A 715 -6.21 49.72 -32.34
C LEU A 715 -5.20 50.50 -31.47
N TYR A 716 -4.23 49.81 -30.87
CA TYR A 716 -3.09 50.47 -30.22
C TYR A 716 -2.26 51.30 -31.21
N GLY A 717 -2.03 50.74 -32.39
CA GLY A 717 -1.33 51.42 -33.48
C GLY A 717 -2.07 52.66 -34.01
N GLU A 718 -3.40 52.62 -34.06
CA GLU A 718 -4.22 53.80 -34.37
C GLU A 718 -4.15 54.84 -33.26
N LEU A 719 -4.33 54.42 -32.00
CA LEU A 719 -4.37 55.30 -30.83
C LEU A 719 -3.08 56.12 -30.69
N ILE A 720 -1.92 55.48 -30.86
CA ILE A 720 -0.62 56.16 -30.72
C ILE A 720 -0.31 57.12 -31.87
N ARG A 721 -0.82 56.86 -33.08
CA ARG A 721 -0.66 57.74 -34.25
C ARG A 721 -1.55 58.97 -34.21
N GLN A 722 -2.74 58.85 -33.60
CA GLN A 722 -3.69 59.96 -33.44
C GLN A 722 -3.32 60.89 -32.27
N THR A 723 -2.39 60.46 -31.41
CA THR A 723 -1.99 61.19 -30.21
C THR A 723 -0.76 62.07 -30.47
N THR A 724 -0.80 63.32 -30.00
CA THR A 724 0.36 64.25 -30.05
C THR A 724 0.97 64.52 -28.66
N SER A 725 0.26 64.19 -27.58
CA SER A 725 0.73 64.37 -26.20
C SER A 725 1.80 63.35 -25.83
N LYS A 726 2.99 63.82 -25.48
CA LYS A 726 4.11 62.96 -25.06
C LYS A 726 3.74 62.05 -23.88
N LYS A 727 3.05 62.59 -22.86
CA LYS A 727 2.62 61.80 -21.68
C LYS A 727 1.65 60.68 -22.04
N GLN A 728 0.77 60.93 -23.00
CA GLN A 728 -0.21 59.95 -23.47
C GLN A 728 0.45 58.89 -24.34
N ILE A 729 1.37 59.27 -25.24
CA ILE A 729 2.21 58.33 -26.00
C ILE A 729 2.99 57.40 -25.06
N GLU A 730 3.61 57.95 -24.00
CA GLU A 730 4.34 57.16 -22.99
C GLU A 730 3.41 56.18 -22.24
N ALA A 731 2.18 56.59 -21.90
CA ALA A 731 1.19 55.72 -21.28
C ALA A 731 0.73 54.60 -22.22
N ILE A 732 0.49 54.91 -23.51
CA ILE A 732 0.11 53.92 -24.52
C ILE A 732 1.25 52.93 -24.74
N GLU A 733 2.49 53.40 -24.84
CA GLU A 733 3.68 52.55 -24.96
C GLU A 733 3.77 51.55 -23.79
N LYS A 734 3.52 52.02 -22.57
CA LYS A 734 3.49 51.18 -21.38
C LYS A 734 2.33 50.18 -21.42
N SER A 735 1.14 50.60 -21.85
CA SER A 735 -0.05 49.73 -21.97
C SER A 735 0.20 48.60 -22.98
N ILE A 736 0.72 48.92 -24.18
CA ILE A 736 1.11 47.92 -25.19
C ILE A 736 2.11 46.91 -24.61
N ARG A 737 3.12 47.39 -23.89
CA ARG A 737 4.12 46.54 -23.25
C ARG A 737 3.50 45.56 -22.26
N SER A 738 2.61 46.04 -21.40
CA SER A 738 1.88 45.19 -20.44
C SER A 738 1.01 44.16 -21.15
N ALA A 739 0.22 44.59 -22.14
CA ALA A 739 -0.66 43.73 -22.92
C ALA A 739 0.14 42.63 -23.64
N ALA A 740 1.23 42.99 -24.32
CA ALA A 740 2.04 42.09 -25.14
C ALA A 740 2.65 40.91 -24.36
N VAL A 741 2.98 41.12 -23.08
CA VAL A 741 3.52 40.06 -22.22
C VAL A 741 2.49 38.95 -22.00
N GLN A 742 1.21 39.32 -21.88
CA GLN A 742 0.10 38.40 -21.62
C GLN A 742 -0.35 37.63 -22.89
N GLN A 743 0.02 38.10 -24.09
CA GLN A 743 -0.45 37.50 -25.34
C GLN A 743 0.27 36.18 -25.68
N ARG A 744 -0.51 35.21 -26.16
CA ARG A 744 0.00 33.94 -26.70
C ARG A 744 0.54 34.11 -28.12
N ASN A 745 -0.15 34.86 -28.99
CA ASN A 745 0.24 35.08 -30.38
C ASN A 745 0.96 36.41 -30.57
N ARG A 746 2.22 36.49 -30.11
CA ARG A 746 3.02 37.72 -30.21
C ARG A 746 3.37 38.11 -31.65
N ALA A 747 3.40 37.15 -32.58
CA ALA A 747 3.68 37.42 -33.99
C ALA A 747 2.57 38.27 -34.63
N GLU A 748 1.31 38.01 -34.28
CA GLU A 748 0.17 38.79 -34.75
C GLU A 748 0.18 40.22 -34.17
N CYS A 749 0.44 40.36 -32.87
CA CYS A 749 0.66 41.67 -32.23
C CYS A 749 1.78 42.46 -32.92
N ALA A 750 2.89 41.79 -33.25
CA ALA A 750 4.02 42.40 -33.93
C ALA A 750 3.64 42.88 -35.34
N ALA A 751 2.95 42.04 -36.12
CA ALA A 751 2.50 42.39 -37.47
C ALA A 751 1.57 43.62 -37.46
N ALA A 752 0.65 43.70 -36.50
CA ALA A 752 -0.23 44.85 -36.32
C ALA A 752 0.53 46.15 -36.01
N LEU A 753 1.40 46.12 -35.00
CA LEU A 753 2.19 47.29 -34.63
C LEU A 753 3.22 47.69 -35.71
N MET A 754 3.74 46.74 -36.50
CA MET A 754 4.63 47.03 -37.62
C MET A 754 3.92 47.80 -38.75
N ARG A 755 2.67 47.45 -39.08
CA ARG A 755 1.85 48.24 -40.03
C ARG A 755 1.67 49.68 -39.56
N ALA A 756 1.42 49.87 -38.26
CA ALA A 756 1.31 51.19 -37.68
C ALA A 756 2.65 51.95 -37.70
N TYR A 757 3.76 51.26 -37.44
CA TYR A 757 5.11 51.83 -37.49
C TYR A 757 5.48 52.37 -38.88
N ASP A 758 5.14 51.63 -39.93
CA ASP A 758 5.42 52.03 -41.32
C ASP A 758 4.68 53.32 -41.70
N GLN A 759 3.50 53.55 -41.13
CA GLN A 759 2.67 54.75 -41.35
C GLN A 759 2.95 55.88 -40.34
N ALA A 760 3.79 55.67 -39.34
CA ALA A 760 4.05 56.63 -38.28
C ALA A 760 5.24 57.56 -38.59
N GLU A 761 5.13 58.79 -38.11
CA GLU A 761 6.17 59.83 -38.17
C GLU A 761 6.44 60.40 -36.77
N GLY A 762 7.59 61.05 -36.60
CA GLY A 762 7.96 61.73 -35.36
C GLY A 762 7.97 60.82 -34.12
N GLU A 763 7.51 61.36 -32.98
CA GLU A 763 7.56 60.65 -31.69
C GLU A 763 6.74 59.35 -31.67
N SER A 764 5.60 59.30 -32.36
CA SER A 764 4.77 58.09 -32.46
C SER A 764 5.54 56.94 -33.14
N LYS A 765 6.38 57.26 -34.14
CA LYS A 765 7.25 56.27 -34.80
C LYS A 765 8.28 55.68 -33.83
N TYR A 766 8.92 56.53 -33.03
CA TYR A 766 9.91 56.10 -32.03
C TYR A 766 9.27 55.29 -30.91
N ALA A 767 8.09 55.70 -30.43
CA ALA A 767 7.35 55.00 -29.39
C ALA A 767 6.87 53.61 -29.84
N LEU A 768 6.36 53.50 -31.08
CA LEU A 768 6.01 52.21 -31.68
C LEU A 768 7.22 51.28 -31.78
N LEU A 769 8.38 51.81 -32.18
CA LEU A 769 9.61 51.03 -32.24
C LEU A 769 10.03 50.52 -30.85
N ARG A 770 9.94 51.37 -29.80
CA ARG A 770 10.21 50.94 -28.42
C ARG A 770 9.22 49.88 -27.92
N ALA A 771 7.93 50.04 -28.23
CA ALA A 771 6.87 49.11 -27.85
C ALA A 771 7.04 47.74 -28.53
N LEU A 772 7.35 47.73 -29.84
CA LEU A 772 7.63 46.53 -30.64
C LEU A 772 8.74 45.67 -30.02
N GLY A 773 9.75 46.30 -29.40
CA GLY A 773 10.79 45.60 -28.67
C GLY A 773 10.28 44.70 -27.55
N SER A 774 9.16 45.06 -26.90
CA SER A 774 8.55 44.24 -25.84
C SER A 774 7.71 43.07 -26.37
N VAL A 775 7.23 43.18 -27.62
CA VAL A 775 6.50 42.12 -28.33
C VAL A 775 7.47 41.05 -28.84
N GLY A 776 8.54 41.48 -29.50
CA GLY A 776 9.54 40.60 -30.10
C GLY A 776 9.09 39.96 -31.43
N GLY A 777 9.86 38.99 -31.92
CA GLY A 777 9.65 38.31 -33.21
C GLY A 777 10.76 38.57 -34.24
N GLU A 778 10.93 37.67 -35.21
CA GLU A 778 12.03 37.76 -36.17
C GLU A 778 11.94 39.01 -37.06
N ASP A 779 10.74 39.37 -37.52
CA ASP A 779 10.51 40.57 -38.35
C ASP A 779 10.83 41.85 -37.58
N VAL A 780 10.43 41.90 -36.30
CA VAL A 780 10.75 43.02 -35.42
C VAL A 780 12.27 43.11 -35.21
N ARG A 781 12.96 41.98 -35.05
CA ARG A 781 14.42 41.95 -34.87
C ARG A 781 15.14 42.45 -36.13
N ALA A 782 14.65 42.07 -37.31
CA ALA A 782 15.16 42.58 -38.58
C ALA A 782 14.94 44.09 -38.71
N LEU A 783 13.76 44.60 -38.32
CA LEU A 783 13.46 46.02 -38.28
C LEU A 783 14.40 46.78 -37.33
N MET A 784 14.58 46.29 -36.11
CA MET A 784 15.50 46.89 -35.11
C MET A 784 16.93 46.97 -35.63
N SER A 785 17.41 45.92 -36.30
CA SER A 785 18.77 45.87 -36.84
C SER A 785 19.00 46.92 -37.94
N ARG A 786 18.00 47.14 -38.80
CA ARG A 786 18.03 48.23 -39.79
C ARG A 786 18.00 49.60 -39.11
N ALA A 787 17.16 49.77 -38.10
CA ALA A 787 17.00 51.03 -37.37
C ALA A 787 18.27 51.44 -36.58
N ILE A 788 19.02 50.49 -36.04
CA ILE A 788 20.32 50.74 -35.38
C ILE A 788 21.35 51.34 -36.34
N SER A 789 21.28 50.96 -37.61
CA SER A 789 22.21 51.41 -38.66
C SER A 789 21.72 52.68 -39.38
N SER A 790 20.63 53.30 -38.90
CA SER A 790 20.08 54.53 -39.47
C SER A 790 20.92 55.75 -39.12
N GLU A 791 20.97 56.74 -40.01
CA GLU A 791 21.53 58.07 -39.73
C GLU A 791 20.65 58.90 -38.78
N ASP A 792 19.37 58.52 -38.63
CA ASP A 792 18.47 59.15 -37.67
C ASP A 792 18.81 58.71 -36.23
N ALA A 793 19.41 59.64 -35.48
CA ALA A 793 19.83 59.44 -34.11
C ALA A 793 18.67 59.11 -33.14
N ALA A 794 17.46 59.61 -33.38
CA ALA A 794 16.30 59.33 -32.54
C ALA A 794 15.75 57.93 -32.84
N LEU A 795 15.77 57.54 -34.11
CA LEU A 795 15.40 56.18 -34.54
C LEU A 795 16.38 55.13 -34.02
N GLN A 796 17.69 55.41 -34.08
CA GLN A 796 18.73 54.57 -33.49
C GLN A 796 18.54 54.41 -31.98
N ASP A 797 18.30 55.51 -31.24
CA ASP A 797 18.06 55.46 -29.79
C ASP A 797 16.81 54.63 -29.45
N ALA A 798 15.72 54.82 -30.20
CA ALA A 798 14.49 54.06 -30.03
C ALA A 798 14.69 52.55 -30.27
N ALA A 799 15.46 52.18 -31.31
CA ALA A 799 15.76 50.77 -31.61
C ALA A 799 16.55 50.10 -30.47
N ILE A 800 17.57 50.79 -29.94
CA ILE A 800 18.42 50.25 -28.87
C ILE A 800 17.62 50.11 -27.56
N ARG A 801 16.74 51.07 -27.24
CA ARG A 801 15.82 50.98 -26.09
C ARG A 801 14.77 49.87 -26.27
N GLY A 802 14.28 49.68 -27.49
CA GLY A 802 13.38 48.59 -27.87
C GLY A 802 14.05 47.24 -27.64
N LEU A 803 15.24 47.02 -28.18
CA LEU A 803 16.02 45.79 -27.97
C LEU A 803 16.36 45.56 -26.49
N SER A 804 16.66 46.62 -25.73
CA SER A 804 16.90 46.49 -24.28
C SER A 804 15.66 46.01 -23.51
N SER A 805 14.47 46.27 -24.05
CA SER A 805 13.17 45.83 -23.52
C SER A 805 12.72 44.43 -24.01
N TRP A 806 13.50 43.77 -24.85
CA TRP A 806 13.19 42.48 -25.46
C TRP A 806 13.21 41.29 -24.50
N ASN A 807 12.21 40.43 -24.51
CA ASN A 807 12.06 39.40 -23.48
C ASN A 807 12.75 38.05 -23.79
N GLY A 808 13.15 37.81 -25.04
CA GLY A 808 13.84 36.59 -25.49
C GLY A 808 15.37 36.69 -25.56
N LEU A 809 16.05 35.54 -25.44
CA LEU A 809 17.52 35.43 -25.45
C LEU A 809 18.15 35.61 -26.84
N GLU A 810 17.35 35.54 -27.91
CA GLU A 810 17.78 35.65 -29.30
C GLU A 810 18.44 36.98 -29.66
N VAL A 811 18.25 38.03 -28.84
CA VAL A 811 18.91 39.33 -29.01
C VAL A 811 20.12 39.52 -28.09
N ALA A 812 20.46 38.54 -27.25
CA ALA A 812 21.51 38.69 -26.24
C ALA A 812 22.87 39.03 -26.87
N ASP A 813 23.30 38.31 -27.90
CA ASP A 813 24.59 38.60 -28.54
C ASP A 813 24.58 39.94 -29.27
N GLN A 814 23.44 40.35 -29.84
CA GLN A 814 23.28 41.67 -30.46
C GLN A 814 23.40 42.80 -29.42
N LEU A 815 22.76 42.66 -28.26
CA LEU A 815 22.87 43.62 -27.15
C LEU A 815 24.31 43.70 -26.62
N LEU A 816 25.00 42.57 -26.52
CA LEU A 816 26.38 42.52 -26.07
C LEU A 816 27.33 43.21 -27.07
N GLU A 817 27.08 43.05 -28.38
CA GLU A 817 27.87 43.69 -29.42
C GLU A 817 27.67 45.21 -29.42
N ILE A 818 26.44 45.68 -29.27
CA ILE A 818 26.14 47.11 -29.12
C ILE A 818 26.81 47.67 -27.87
N ALA A 819 26.80 46.93 -26.76
CA ALA A 819 27.46 47.35 -25.53
C ALA A 819 28.98 47.56 -25.69
N LYS A 820 29.62 46.85 -26.63
CA LYS A 820 31.06 46.98 -26.91
C LYS A 820 31.39 48.05 -27.96
N THR A 821 30.55 48.20 -28.98
CA THR A 821 30.90 48.93 -30.21
C THR A 821 30.19 50.26 -30.38
N ALA A 822 29.10 50.52 -29.63
CA ALA A 822 28.34 51.75 -29.78
C ALA A 822 29.19 53.00 -29.48
N GLU A 823 29.09 54.02 -30.33
CA GLU A 823 29.84 55.28 -30.20
C GLU A 823 29.41 56.09 -28.97
N ARG A 824 28.12 56.03 -28.62
CA ARG A 824 27.54 56.75 -27.47
C ARG A 824 27.55 55.89 -26.23
N GLU A 825 28.16 56.38 -25.15
CA GLU A 825 28.17 55.70 -23.86
C GLU A 825 26.76 55.38 -23.34
N THR A 826 25.78 56.26 -23.60
CA THR A 826 24.37 56.01 -23.23
C THR A 826 23.80 54.75 -23.87
N HIS A 827 24.15 54.49 -25.14
CA HIS A 827 23.73 53.28 -25.85
C HIS A 827 24.44 52.04 -25.33
N GLN A 828 25.73 52.15 -24.99
CA GLN A 828 26.45 51.07 -24.32
C GLN A 828 25.79 50.69 -22.99
N VAL A 829 25.40 51.68 -22.17
CA VAL A 829 24.68 51.45 -20.90
C VAL A 829 23.32 50.79 -21.13
N ILE A 830 22.52 51.30 -22.07
CA ILE A 830 21.17 50.79 -22.33
C ILE A 830 21.22 49.35 -22.83
N ALA A 831 22.13 49.03 -23.76
CA ALA A 831 22.29 47.70 -24.30
C ALA A 831 22.76 46.70 -23.21
N LEU A 832 23.73 47.11 -22.40
CA LEU A 832 24.24 46.27 -21.31
C LEU A 832 23.19 46.03 -20.22
N ARG A 833 22.37 47.03 -19.87
CA ARG A 833 21.23 46.84 -18.95
C ARG A 833 20.21 45.85 -19.50
N GLY A 834 19.93 45.92 -20.81
CA GLY A 834 19.07 44.95 -21.49
C GLY A 834 19.62 43.53 -21.40
N TYR A 835 20.92 43.37 -21.64
CA TYR A 835 21.61 42.09 -21.52
C TYR A 835 21.56 41.51 -20.10
N ILE A 836 21.79 42.35 -19.07
CA ILE A 836 21.71 41.96 -17.65
C ILE A 836 20.27 41.58 -17.27
N ARG A 837 19.27 42.28 -17.80
CA ARG A 837 17.85 41.94 -17.58
C ARG A 837 17.52 40.56 -18.13
N LEU A 838 18.00 40.24 -19.34
CA LEU A 838 17.86 38.89 -19.92
C LEU A 838 18.52 37.83 -19.04
N ALA A 839 19.74 38.09 -18.56
CA ALA A 839 20.42 37.19 -17.64
C ALA A 839 19.65 36.98 -16.32
N SER A 840 18.94 38.02 -15.85
CA SER A 840 18.13 37.99 -14.62
C SER A 840 16.82 37.19 -14.78
N GLY A 841 16.36 36.98 -16.00
CA GLY A 841 15.18 36.17 -16.29
C GLY A 841 15.47 34.67 -16.41
N LEU A 842 16.74 34.25 -16.39
CA LEU A 842 17.12 32.85 -16.52
C LEU A 842 16.83 32.07 -15.24
N SER A 843 16.32 30.85 -15.37
CA SER A 843 16.20 29.89 -14.27
C SER A 843 17.49 29.08 -14.07
N ASP A 844 18.28 28.87 -15.13
CA ASP A 844 19.55 28.13 -15.09
C ASP A 844 20.71 28.99 -14.58
N SER A 845 21.16 28.66 -13.38
CA SER A 845 22.33 29.27 -12.74
C SER A 845 23.62 29.24 -13.57
N LYS A 846 23.88 28.19 -14.35
CA LYS A 846 25.12 28.08 -15.14
C LYS A 846 25.09 29.06 -16.30
N GLN A 847 23.98 29.12 -17.02
CA GLN A 847 23.79 30.05 -18.12
C GLN A 847 23.78 31.50 -17.63
N CYS A 848 23.14 31.77 -16.48
CA CYS A 848 23.16 33.08 -15.82
C CYS A 848 24.60 33.52 -15.51
N VAL A 849 25.42 32.64 -14.92
CA VAL A 849 26.84 32.92 -14.65
C VAL A 849 27.65 33.14 -15.93
N GLN A 850 27.41 32.37 -16.99
CA GLN A 850 28.09 32.58 -18.28
C GLN A 850 27.80 33.97 -18.86
N MET A 851 26.55 34.42 -18.83
CA MET A 851 26.19 35.78 -19.24
C MET A 851 26.81 36.83 -18.31
N ALA A 852 26.79 36.62 -17.00
CA ALA A 852 27.42 37.55 -16.05
C ALA A 852 28.93 37.71 -16.30
N ARG A 853 29.66 36.62 -16.62
CA ARG A 853 31.08 36.69 -17.00
C ARG A 853 31.31 37.51 -18.27
N LYS A 854 30.42 37.41 -19.26
CA LYS A 854 30.50 38.24 -20.48
C LYS A 854 30.36 39.73 -20.16
N VAL A 855 29.55 40.11 -19.16
CA VAL A 855 29.42 41.51 -18.69
C VAL A 855 30.71 41.99 -18.02
N VAL A 856 31.26 41.18 -17.10
CA VAL A 856 32.52 41.50 -16.39
C VAL A 856 33.71 41.64 -17.34
N ALA A 857 33.68 40.94 -18.48
CA ALA A 857 34.73 41.02 -19.49
C ALA A 857 34.74 42.33 -20.31
N ILE A 858 33.65 43.11 -20.29
CA ILE A 858 33.49 44.29 -21.15
C ILE A 858 33.18 45.59 -20.39
N SER A 859 32.91 45.51 -19.08
CA SER A 859 32.62 46.68 -18.24
C SER A 859 33.20 46.53 -16.84
N ASP A 860 33.98 47.54 -16.44
CA ASP A 860 34.46 47.72 -15.06
C ASP A 860 33.59 48.73 -14.28
N ARG A 861 32.48 49.20 -14.86
CA ARG A 861 31.60 50.17 -14.17
C ARG A 861 30.96 49.53 -12.96
N LYS A 862 31.17 50.11 -11.79
CA LYS A 862 30.60 49.65 -10.50
C LYS A 862 29.09 49.34 -10.60
N ALA A 863 28.30 50.20 -11.26
CA ALA A 863 26.85 50.00 -11.40
C ALA A 863 26.47 48.72 -12.17
N ASP A 864 27.24 48.35 -13.18
CA ASP A 864 26.99 47.13 -13.98
C ASP A 864 27.38 45.89 -13.18
N LEU A 865 28.52 45.95 -12.48
CA LEU A 865 29.00 44.90 -11.58
C LEU A 865 28.01 44.65 -10.41
N LEU A 866 27.44 45.71 -9.83
CA LEU A 866 26.39 45.58 -8.81
C LEU A 866 25.10 44.94 -9.38
N SER A 867 24.75 45.28 -10.62
CA SER A 867 23.56 44.72 -11.28
C SER A 867 23.72 43.22 -11.54
N ILE A 868 24.91 42.76 -12.00
CA ILE A 868 25.18 41.33 -12.17
C ILE A 868 25.29 40.58 -10.84
N ILE A 869 25.81 41.19 -9.78
CA ILE A 869 25.78 40.59 -8.43
C ILE A 869 24.32 40.40 -7.97
N SER A 870 23.47 41.40 -8.18
CA SER A 870 22.05 41.29 -7.83
C SER A 870 21.29 40.27 -8.67
N CYS A 871 21.69 40.12 -9.94
CA CYS A 871 21.17 39.11 -10.86
C CYS A 871 21.50 37.68 -10.39
N VAL A 872 22.79 37.37 -10.20
CA VAL A 872 23.20 35.99 -9.92
C VAL A 872 22.86 35.51 -8.51
N LYS A 873 22.81 36.40 -7.49
CA LYS A 873 22.61 36.02 -6.08
C LYS A 873 21.27 35.33 -5.79
N VAL A 874 20.28 35.48 -6.67
CA VAL A 874 18.97 34.82 -6.55
C VAL A 874 19.12 33.30 -6.68
N HIS A 875 20.10 32.83 -7.46
CA HIS A 875 20.39 31.42 -7.64
C HIS A 875 21.40 30.93 -6.58
N ARG A 876 20.90 30.28 -5.53
CA ARG A 876 21.75 29.78 -4.43
C ARG A 876 22.46 28.48 -4.80
N SER A 877 23.44 28.57 -5.70
CA SER A 877 24.11 27.43 -6.33
C SER A 877 25.63 27.56 -6.32
N ARG A 878 26.33 26.43 -6.49
CA ARG A 878 27.80 26.37 -6.52
C ARG A 878 28.43 27.23 -7.64
N PRO A 879 27.96 27.22 -8.91
CA PRO A 879 28.52 28.08 -9.95
C PRO A 879 28.45 29.57 -9.62
N VAL A 880 27.38 30.01 -8.96
CA VAL A 880 27.22 31.40 -8.53
C VAL A 880 28.18 31.75 -7.39
N MET A 881 28.34 30.85 -6.40
CA MET A 881 29.29 31.08 -5.31
C MET A 881 30.72 31.27 -5.83
N LEU A 882 31.16 30.43 -6.78
CA LEU A 882 32.48 30.53 -7.39
C LEU A 882 32.63 31.80 -8.23
N PHE A 883 31.60 32.19 -8.97
CA PHE A 883 31.63 33.45 -9.71
C PHE A 883 31.68 34.68 -8.78
N LEU A 884 30.95 34.66 -7.67
CA LEU A 884 31.03 35.74 -6.68
C LEU A 884 32.39 35.79 -5.98
N GLU A 885 33.06 34.65 -5.79
CA GLU A 885 34.44 34.61 -5.29
C GLU A 885 35.40 35.36 -6.24
N GLU A 886 35.25 35.20 -7.56
CA GLU A 886 36.06 35.94 -8.54
C GLU A 886 35.89 37.46 -8.41
N LEU A 887 34.71 37.93 -7.99
CA LEU A 887 34.42 39.35 -7.79
C LEU A 887 34.92 39.90 -6.44
N LEU A 888 35.34 39.05 -5.49
CA LEU A 888 35.94 39.49 -4.23
C LEU A 888 37.33 40.11 -4.42
N GLU A 889 37.97 39.91 -5.57
CA GLU A 889 39.25 40.55 -5.90
C GLU A 889 39.07 42.00 -6.39
N ARG A 890 37.83 42.48 -6.54
CA ARG A 890 37.51 43.83 -7.03
C ARG A 890 37.08 44.73 -5.88
N ASP A 891 37.95 45.65 -5.47
CA ASP A 891 37.73 46.56 -4.34
C ASP A 891 36.43 47.36 -4.46
N GLU A 892 36.02 47.74 -5.68
CA GLU A 892 34.86 48.59 -5.94
C GLU A 892 33.52 47.93 -5.58
N VAL A 893 33.45 46.59 -5.60
CA VAL A 893 32.24 45.79 -5.34
C VAL A 893 32.45 44.70 -4.29
N PHE A 894 33.59 44.70 -3.62
CA PHE A 894 33.95 43.70 -2.60
C PHE A 894 32.84 43.51 -1.56
N THR A 895 32.32 44.61 -1.01
CA THR A 895 31.31 44.57 0.05
C THR A 895 30.03 43.89 -0.42
N GLU A 896 29.50 44.28 -1.58
CA GLU A 896 28.26 43.72 -2.12
C GLU A 896 28.43 42.28 -2.60
N ALA A 897 29.57 41.94 -3.20
CA ALA A 897 29.92 40.56 -3.54
C ALA A 897 29.99 39.69 -2.27
N ALA A 898 30.59 40.19 -1.19
CA ALA A 898 30.71 39.47 0.07
C ALA A 898 29.35 39.19 0.74
N TRP A 899 28.44 40.16 0.74
CA TRP A 899 27.07 39.96 1.23
C TRP A 899 26.26 39.00 0.33
N ALA A 900 26.50 39.02 -0.98
CA ALA A 900 25.90 38.06 -1.90
C ALA A 900 26.41 36.63 -1.63
N VAL A 901 27.71 36.43 -1.36
CA VAL A 901 28.26 35.13 -0.94
C VAL A 901 27.60 34.66 0.36
N CYS A 902 27.39 35.54 1.34
CA CYS A 902 26.65 35.20 2.57
C CYS A 902 25.21 34.76 2.26
N THR A 903 24.54 35.42 1.33
CA THR A 903 23.17 35.06 0.93
C THR A 903 23.14 33.68 0.25
N VAL A 904 24.04 33.43 -0.70
CA VAL A 904 24.09 32.18 -1.46
C VAL A 904 24.50 30.99 -0.58
N SER A 905 25.50 31.17 0.28
CA SER A 905 25.99 30.14 1.20
C SER A 905 24.99 29.72 2.29
N SER A 906 23.90 30.47 2.49
CA SER A 906 22.81 30.08 3.40
C SER A 906 22.08 28.81 2.96
N HIS A 907 22.19 28.44 1.68
CA HIS A 907 21.58 27.23 1.15
C HIS A 907 22.25 25.99 1.74
N TRP A 908 21.46 25.04 2.20
CA TRP A 908 21.91 23.88 2.98
C TRP A 908 23.03 23.08 2.30
N SER A 909 22.99 22.96 0.97
CA SER A 909 23.97 22.21 0.19
C SER A 909 25.34 22.90 0.06
N LEU A 910 25.41 24.21 0.31
CA LEU A 910 26.64 25.01 0.15
C LEU A 910 27.28 25.38 1.49
N LYS A 911 26.57 25.21 2.61
CA LYS A 911 27.04 25.61 3.95
C LYS A 911 28.47 25.14 4.23
N LYS A 912 28.72 23.82 4.18
CA LYS A 912 30.04 23.23 4.47
C LYS A 912 31.10 23.64 3.45
N GLU A 913 30.76 23.64 2.17
CA GLU A 913 31.69 23.99 1.09
C GLU A 913 32.13 25.45 1.17
N SER A 914 31.26 26.35 1.64
CA SER A 914 31.56 27.79 1.69
C SER A 914 32.51 28.21 2.82
N ILE A 915 32.78 27.34 3.81
CA ILE A 915 33.56 27.69 5.00
C ILE A 915 34.95 28.28 4.67
N PRO A 916 35.77 27.68 3.78
CA PRO A 916 37.08 28.24 3.43
C PRO A 916 36.97 29.64 2.82
N LEU A 917 35.95 29.85 1.98
CA LEU A 917 35.69 31.14 1.35
C LEU A 917 35.28 32.20 2.38
N LEU A 918 34.37 31.87 3.31
CA LEU A 918 33.96 32.78 4.39
C LEU A 918 35.15 33.15 5.30
N GLN A 919 36.04 32.20 5.59
CA GLN A 919 37.27 32.45 6.37
C GLN A 919 38.25 33.36 5.62
N ARG A 920 38.38 33.19 4.30
CA ARG A 920 39.18 34.06 3.44
C ARG A 920 38.62 35.49 3.42
N MET A 921 37.32 35.64 3.20
CA MET A 921 36.62 36.94 3.22
C MET A 921 36.82 37.68 4.55
N LYS A 922 36.74 36.96 5.68
CA LYS A 922 36.97 37.53 7.02
C LYS A 922 38.36 38.16 7.16
N LYS A 923 39.38 37.63 6.48
CA LYS A 923 40.75 38.20 6.49
C LYS A 923 40.89 39.42 5.58
N MET A 924 40.02 39.55 4.58
CA MET A 924 40.06 40.62 3.56
C MET A 924 39.29 41.87 4.00
N THR A 925 38.25 41.73 4.84
CA THR A 925 37.40 42.86 5.25
C THR A 925 37.81 43.51 6.59
N LYS A 926 37.55 44.82 6.70
CA LYS A 926 37.62 45.58 7.97
C LYS A 926 36.24 46.00 8.49
N ASP A 927 35.16 45.68 7.77
CA ASP A 927 33.79 46.01 8.17
C ASP A 927 33.34 45.11 9.32
N LYS A 928 33.14 45.70 10.50
CA LYS A 928 32.73 44.98 11.72
C LYS A 928 31.42 44.21 11.53
N LYS A 929 30.42 44.77 10.82
CA LYS A 929 29.12 44.10 10.63
C LYS A 929 29.27 42.85 9.78
N LEU A 930 30.07 42.94 8.72
CA LEU A 930 30.36 41.79 7.86
C LEU A 930 31.19 40.74 8.61
N ILE A 931 32.18 41.15 9.42
CA ILE A 931 32.97 40.23 10.25
C ILE A 931 32.08 39.45 11.22
N ASP A 932 31.14 40.12 11.89
CA ASP A 932 30.21 39.48 12.84
C ASP A 932 29.30 38.47 12.13
N GLU A 933 28.76 38.84 10.96
CA GLU A 933 27.95 37.92 10.15
C GLU A 933 28.74 36.70 9.69
N LEU A 934 29.98 36.89 9.22
CA LEU A 934 30.86 35.80 8.81
C LEU A 934 31.18 34.87 9.99
N ASN A 935 31.44 35.41 11.18
CA ASN A 935 31.66 34.61 12.39
C ASN A 935 30.45 33.75 12.76
N ASN A 936 29.25 34.34 12.71
CA ASN A 936 28.01 33.64 13.00
C ASN A 936 27.78 32.48 12.04
N ARG A 937 27.99 32.69 10.74
CA ARG A 937 27.83 31.66 9.70
C ARG A 937 28.86 30.57 9.77
N ILE A 938 30.14 30.90 9.94
CA ILE A 938 31.21 29.90 10.10
C ILE A 938 30.90 29.00 11.31
N LYS A 939 30.42 29.57 12.42
CA LYS A 939 30.00 28.81 13.60
C LYS A 939 28.76 27.95 13.34
N ASP A 940 27.75 28.46 12.63
CA ASP A 940 26.55 27.70 12.26
C ASP A 940 26.87 26.54 11.31
N TYR A 941 27.71 26.77 10.30
CA TYR A 941 27.98 25.79 9.24
C TYR A 941 28.97 24.70 9.67
N SER A 942 29.69 24.93 10.77
CA SER A 942 30.61 23.96 11.39
C SER A 942 29.91 23.00 12.37
N LYS A 943 28.65 23.27 12.72
CA LYS A 943 27.77 22.35 13.46
C LYS A 943 27.04 21.45 12.49
#